data_AF-A0A2U3Q9J4-F1
#
_entry.id   AF-A0A2U3Q9J4-F1
#
_cell.length_a   1.000
_cell.length_b   1.000
_cell.length_c   1.000
_cell.angle_alpha   90.00
_cell.angle_beta   90.00
_cell.angle_gamma   90.00
#
_symmetry.space_group_name_H-M   'P 1'
#
loop_
_entity.id
_entity.type
_entity.pdbx_description
1 polymer ?
#
loop_
_entity_poly.entity_id
_entity_poly.type
_entity_poly.pdbx_seq_one_letter_code
_entity_poly.pdbx_strand_id
1 'polypeptide(L)'
;MIRIDTIHVKEFRGIRNLTLEFKGQNFAACGPNGTGKSGIVDAIEFALTGNISRLAGAGTGGLSVKAHGPHVDSRNKPGAASVTIDVTLPGLGNKKARIRRSVKSASAPEITPADKDVIAAFESVNLHPEFVLSRRELIRYVLSEPGQRAKEVQSLLRLDDVEKLRAVLQKIANNAAKDLAGLERAENDAVTNLLAALDTAQLTRKSVLDAVNPHRALLGLAPLPELDANTSLKDGLTAIAASGASRVPKTQAAADLATLKEAVQALQADTFKQACSTASFNAAELGKDADSLTGLSREALLKSALDLYDGTACPVCDTPFEPTVFKGHLAARLAHLDDVSKRRAALEAELKPILDRLHAAGTALNIMIDYASLLSPRIDASELTKFRTVLRGRYEQLQKLLPLEDTRAILAAVHIVPDLEPTMIAFDATIGAIPEPTRQDTARDFLVLAQERLEHYRTARLKLAAGKLRAERATKVSSTYGTVTTAALERIYKEVEAAFASYYRKINEDDESSFTAKLMPSIGKLGFDVDFYGRGHFPPGAYHSEGHQDGMGLCLYLALMNHLLGMNFTFAVLDDVLMSVDAGHRRQVCALLKDRFPNTQFIFTTHDEIWLRHMKSEGLIRSRNFAHFRTWTVDFGPTEWDDRDVWAELEVYVAKNDVRGAAALLRHYLEHFAKEACDRLRASVEFRGDAQFMLGELLPRATSTLGDLLKKAKVAAHSWNQKDVVERITAIETAFGQAKTKTGYENWQINTAVHFNEWADLKNQDFAPVVEAFRTFTGAFACETCNEMLFVVPDRGKKEALRCGCGAFNFNLLQKGS
;
A
#
# COMPACT_ATOMS: atom_id res chain seq x y z
N MET A 1 -1.86 12.53 -18.67
CA MET A 1 -2.36 11.14 -18.85
C MET A 1 -2.67 10.87 -20.32
N ILE A 2 -2.86 9.60 -20.65
CA ILE A 2 -2.81 9.02 -22.00
C ILE A 2 -4.20 8.57 -22.47
N ARG A 3 -4.33 8.24 -23.76
CA ARG A 3 -5.40 7.40 -24.32
C ARG A 3 -4.75 6.29 -25.13
N ILE A 4 -5.15 5.05 -24.91
CA ILE A 4 -4.62 3.90 -25.62
C ILE A 4 -5.28 3.79 -26.99
N ASP A 5 -4.46 3.70 -28.04
CA ASP A 5 -4.89 3.46 -29.41
C ASP A 5 -4.85 1.97 -29.74
N THR A 6 -3.74 1.29 -29.43
CA THR A 6 -3.52 -0.13 -29.75
C THR A 6 -2.65 -0.77 -28.67
N ILE A 7 -2.93 -2.03 -28.35
CA ILE A 7 -2.02 -2.89 -27.57
C ILE A 7 -1.60 -4.09 -28.41
N HIS A 8 -0.33 -4.46 -28.29
CA HIS A 8 0.24 -5.69 -28.83
C HIS A 8 0.92 -6.46 -27.70
N VAL A 9 0.46 -7.68 -27.45
CA VAL A 9 0.92 -8.56 -26.37
C VAL A 9 1.56 -9.80 -26.99
N LYS A 10 2.78 -10.13 -26.55
CA LYS A 10 3.53 -11.29 -27.04
C LYS A 10 4.13 -12.09 -25.89
N GLU A 11 3.89 -13.41 -25.91
CA GLU A 11 4.41 -14.41 -24.96
C GLU A 11 4.30 -13.97 -23.48
N PHE A 12 3.17 -13.38 -23.11
CA PHE A 12 2.96 -12.75 -21.80
C PHE A 12 1.72 -13.34 -21.12
N ARG A 13 1.86 -13.82 -19.88
CA ARG A 13 0.80 -14.45 -19.09
C ARG A 13 0.15 -15.60 -19.87
N GLY A 14 -1.17 -15.58 -20.09
CA GLY A 14 -1.85 -16.57 -20.93
C GLY A 14 -1.80 -16.25 -22.44
N ILE A 15 -1.10 -15.21 -22.88
CA ILE A 15 -1.20 -14.69 -24.24
C ILE A 15 0.06 -15.04 -25.03
N ARG A 16 -0.12 -15.69 -26.19
CA ARG A 16 0.96 -15.96 -27.14
C ARG A 16 1.24 -14.77 -28.03
N ASN A 17 0.21 -14.30 -28.72
CA ASN A 17 0.25 -13.14 -29.60
C ASN A 17 -1.17 -12.57 -29.71
N LEU A 18 -1.39 -11.32 -29.33
CA LEU A 18 -2.68 -10.66 -29.39
C LEU A 18 -2.50 -9.19 -29.74
N THR A 19 -3.35 -8.67 -30.64
CA THR A 19 -3.39 -7.24 -30.96
C THR A 19 -4.82 -6.73 -30.85
N LEU A 20 -5.06 -5.69 -30.05
CA LEU A 20 -6.37 -5.06 -29.91
C LEU A 20 -6.29 -3.58 -30.25
N GLU A 21 -7.25 -3.11 -31.07
CA GLU A 21 -7.37 -1.71 -31.47
C GLU A 21 -8.50 -1.00 -30.67
N PHE A 22 -8.12 -0.09 -29.79
CA PHE A 22 -9.03 0.72 -28.98
C PHE A 22 -9.38 2.07 -29.63
N LYS A 23 -8.48 2.60 -30.47
CA LYS A 23 -8.64 3.86 -31.22
C LYS A 23 -8.92 5.08 -30.34
N GLY A 24 -8.36 5.09 -29.12
CA GLY A 24 -8.55 6.16 -28.14
C GLY A 24 -9.98 6.28 -27.61
N GLN A 25 -10.80 5.23 -27.78
CA GLN A 25 -12.22 5.19 -27.38
C GLN A 25 -12.45 4.11 -26.32
N ASN A 26 -13.62 4.16 -25.69
CA ASN A 26 -14.04 3.11 -24.78
C ASN A 26 -14.11 1.76 -25.50
N PHE A 27 -13.74 0.70 -24.78
CA PHE A 27 -13.60 -0.65 -25.32
C PHE A 27 -14.02 -1.68 -24.29
N ALA A 28 -14.57 -2.82 -24.73
CA ALA A 28 -14.85 -3.95 -23.85
C ALA A 28 -14.28 -5.27 -24.40
N ALA A 29 -13.55 -5.99 -23.55
CA ALA A 29 -13.21 -7.39 -23.74
C ALA A 29 -14.26 -8.26 -23.03
N CYS A 30 -15.04 -9.04 -23.78
CA CYS A 30 -16.11 -9.86 -23.25
C CYS A 30 -15.89 -11.35 -23.54
N GLY A 31 -16.25 -12.25 -22.63
CA GLY A 31 -16.17 -13.70 -22.85
C GLY A 31 -16.18 -14.51 -21.56
N PRO A 32 -16.40 -15.84 -21.60
CA PRO A 32 -16.47 -16.69 -20.41
C PRO A 32 -15.26 -16.59 -19.46
N ASN A 33 -15.40 -17.09 -18.24
CA ASN A 33 -14.28 -17.16 -17.30
C ASN A 33 -13.16 -18.06 -17.85
N GLY A 34 -11.91 -17.66 -17.61
CA GLY A 34 -10.74 -18.40 -18.11
C GLY A 34 -10.34 -18.11 -19.55
N THR A 35 -11.05 -17.26 -20.30
CA THR A 35 -10.71 -16.96 -21.70
C THR A 35 -9.58 -15.95 -21.91
N GLY A 36 -8.83 -15.59 -20.85
CA GLY A 36 -7.66 -14.70 -20.95
C GLY A 36 -7.93 -13.19 -20.85
N LYS A 37 -9.18 -12.75 -20.58
CA LYS A 37 -9.55 -11.32 -20.47
C LYS A 37 -8.68 -10.52 -19.49
N SER A 38 -8.51 -11.00 -18.26
CA SER A 38 -7.68 -10.32 -17.26
C SER A 38 -6.19 -10.28 -17.65
N GLY A 39 -5.76 -11.12 -18.61
CA GLY A 39 -4.42 -11.02 -19.20
C GLY A 39 -4.19 -9.72 -19.97
N ILE A 40 -5.25 -9.10 -20.50
CA ILE A 40 -5.19 -7.78 -21.14
C ILE A 40 -4.95 -6.70 -20.09
N VAL A 41 -5.65 -6.80 -18.95
CA VAL A 41 -5.49 -5.88 -17.81
C VAL A 41 -4.07 -5.96 -17.26
N ASP A 42 -3.59 -7.18 -17.01
CA ASP A 42 -2.20 -7.45 -16.61
C ASP A 42 -1.20 -6.86 -17.62
N ALA A 43 -1.48 -6.96 -18.92
CA ALA A 43 -0.59 -6.46 -19.98
C ALA A 43 -0.55 -4.92 -20.03
N ILE A 44 -1.70 -4.27 -19.89
CA ILE A 44 -1.80 -2.81 -19.83
C ILE A 44 -1.06 -2.28 -18.60
N GLU A 45 -1.36 -2.85 -17.43
CA GLU A 45 -0.70 -2.49 -16.17
C GLU A 45 0.82 -2.66 -16.28
N PHE A 46 1.26 -3.82 -16.79
CA PHE A 46 2.68 -4.13 -16.95
C PHE A 46 3.39 -3.16 -17.90
N ALA A 47 2.82 -2.85 -19.06
CA ALA A 47 3.47 -1.94 -20.00
C ALA A 47 3.70 -0.56 -19.40
N LEU A 48 2.70 -0.04 -18.66
CA LEU A 48 2.71 1.30 -18.10
C LEU A 48 3.52 1.40 -16.80
N THR A 49 3.44 0.39 -15.93
CA THR A 49 4.04 0.44 -14.59
C THR A 49 5.27 -0.46 -14.42
N GLY A 50 5.32 -1.56 -15.15
CA GLY A 50 6.30 -2.65 -14.97
C GLY A 50 5.92 -3.65 -13.90
N ASN A 51 4.80 -3.45 -13.23
CA ASN A 51 4.27 -4.35 -12.22
C ASN A 51 2.99 -5.04 -12.70
N ILE A 52 2.58 -6.08 -11.97
CA ILE A 52 1.30 -6.77 -12.16
C ILE A 52 0.70 -6.94 -10.75
N SER A 53 -0.36 -6.18 -10.43
CA SER A 53 -0.96 -6.14 -9.10
C SER A 53 -1.57 -7.47 -8.64
N ARG A 54 -1.86 -8.38 -9.59
CA ARG A 54 -2.26 -9.76 -9.28
C ARG A 54 -1.10 -10.64 -8.77
N LEU A 55 0.15 -10.26 -9.06
CA LEU A 55 1.36 -10.97 -8.62
C LEU A 55 2.01 -10.33 -7.38
N ALA A 56 1.35 -9.33 -6.79
CA ALA A 56 1.84 -8.60 -5.62
C ALA A 56 0.79 -8.54 -4.51
N GLY A 57 1.23 -8.25 -3.28
CA GLY A 57 0.38 -8.10 -2.10
C GLY A 57 0.23 -9.37 -1.25
N ALA A 58 -0.68 -9.33 -0.28
CA ALA A 58 -0.91 -10.46 0.64
C ALA A 58 -1.28 -11.74 -0.12
N GLY A 59 -0.66 -12.86 0.26
CA GLY A 59 -0.86 -14.18 -0.36
C GLY A 59 -0.04 -14.46 -1.62
N THR A 60 0.90 -13.59 -2.01
CA THR A 60 1.67 -13.71 -3.27
C THR A 60 3.15 -14.05 -3.09
N GLY A 61 3.58 -14.56 -1.93
CA GLY A 61 5.01 -14.73 -1.59
C GLY A 61 5.87 -15.59 -2.53
N GLY A 62 5.25 -16.42 -3.38
CA GLY A 62 5.92 -17.19 -4.44
C GLY A 62 5.83 -16.60 -5.85
N LEU A 63 5.13 -15.47 -6.02
CA LEU A 63 4.85 -14.87 -7.32
C LEU A 63 5.80 -13.70 -7.60
N SER A 64 6.12 -13.50 -8.88
CA SER A 64 6.91 -12.36 -9.34
C SER A 64 6.71 -12.12 -10.82
N VAL A 65 6.84 -10.87 -11.26
CA VAL A 65 6.76 -10.49 -12.68
C VAL A 65 7.83 -11.22 -13.50
N LYS A 66 9.04 -11.40 -12.96
CA LYS A 66 10.14 -12.07 -13.69
C LYS A 66 9.83 -13.52 -13.99
N ALA A 67 9.27 -14.26 -13.03
CA ALA A 67 9.00 -15.69 -13.18
C ALA A 67 7.63 -15.99 -13.80
N HIS A 68 6.63 -15.14 -13.56
CA HIS A 68 5.22 -15.41 -13.90
C HIS A 68 4.61 -14.38 -14.86
N GLY A 69 5.37 -13.37 -15.29
CA GLY A 69 5.02 -12.46 -16.37
C GLY A 69 5.11 -13.11 -17.76
N PRO A 70 6.14 -13.90 -18.09
CA PRO A 70 6.20 -14.61 -19.36
C PRO A 70 5.12 -15.70 -19.45
N HIS A 71 4.74 -16.04 -20.67
CA HIS A 71 3.93 -17.23 -20.91
C HIS A 71 4.60 -18.48 -20.34
N VAL A 72 3.81 -19.48 -19.91
CA VAL A 72 4.33 -20.67 -19.22
C VAL A 72 5.43 -21.39 -20.02
N ASP A 73 5.26 -21.51 -21.34
CA ASP A 73 6.28 -22.11 -22.23
C ASP A 73 7.42 -21.17 -22.61
N SER A 74 7.30 -19.89 -22.26
CA SER A 74 8.33 -18.86 -22.41
C SER A 74 8.92 -18.42 -21.07
N ARG A 75 8.65 -19.16 -19.97
CA ARG A 75 9.12 -18.84 -18.61
C ARG A 75 10.63 -18.63 -18.50
N ASN A 76 11.40 -19.40 -19.27
CA ASN A 76 12.86 -19.32 -19.32
C ASN A 76 13.39 -18.28 -20.32
N LYS A 77 12.48 -17.58 -21.02
CA LYS A 77 12.79 -16.59 -22.07
C LYS A 77 12.07 -15.25 -21.78
N PRO A 78 12.36 -14.58 -20.65
CA PRO A 78 11.69 -13.33 -20.28
C PRO A 78 11.89 -12.18 -21.29
N GLY A 79 12.87 -12.27 -22.19
CA GLY A 79 13.04 -11.29 -23.28
C GLY A 79 12.07 -11.48 -24.45
N ALA A 80 11.47 -12.66 -24.62
CA ALA A 80 10.45 -12.93 -25.64
C ALA A 80 9.08 -12.38 -25.23
N ALA A 81 8.82 -12.33 -23.91
CA ALA A 81 7.63 -11.76 -23.32
C ALA A 81 7.68 -10.23 -23.36
N SER A 82 6.78 -9.61 -24.12
CA SER A 82 6.72 -8.15 -24.22
C SER A 82 5.32 -7.62 -24.50
N VAL A 83 5.07 -6.40 -24.06
CA VAL A 83 3.85 -5.65 -24.34
C VAL A 83 4.23 -4.31 -24.97
N THR A 84 3.56 -3.94 -26.04
CA THR A 84 3.70 -2.66 -26.72
C THR A 84 2.36 -1.95 -26.75
N ILE A 85 2.33 -0.68 -26.36
CA ILE A 85 1.13 0.15 -26.37
C ILE A 85 1.39 1.42 -27.16
N ASP A 86 0.54 1.65 -28.16
CA ASP A 86 0.46 2.92 -28.87
C ASP A 86 -0.59 3.80 -28.20
N VAL A 87 -0.23 5.05 -27.94
CA VAL A 87 -1.05 6.00 -27.21
C VAL A 87 -1.12 7.36 -27.90
N THR A 88 -2.22 8.06 -27.62
CA THR A 88 -2.37 9.50 -27.84
C THR A 88 -2.19 10.21 -26.51
N LEU A 89 -1.52 11.36 -26.51
CA LEU A 89 -1.29 12.21 -25.33
C LEU A 89 -2.11 13.50 -25.47
N PRO A 90 -3.35 13.57 -24.94
CA PRO A 90 -4.20 14.76 -25.09
C PRO A 90 -3.56 16.04 -24.55
N GLY A 91 -2.88 15.95 -23.40
CA GLY A 91 -2.18 17.08 -22.78
C GLY A 91 -1.00 17.62 -23.57
N LEU A 92 -0.55 16.92 -24.61
CA LEU A 92 0.53 17.34 -25.51
C LEU A 92 0.01 17.55 -26.94
N GLY A 93 -1.21 18.08 -27.09
CA GLY A 93 -1.81 18.36 -28.39
C GLY A 93 -2.11 17.10 -29.21
N ASN A 94 -2.52 16.01 -28.55
CA ASN A 94 -2.77 14.69 -29.15
C ASN A 94 -1.53 14.07 -29.84
N LYS A 95 -0.34 14.38 -29.35
CA LYS A 95 0.91 13.74 -29.79
C LYS A 95 0.82 12.23 -29.64
N LYS A 96 1.27 11.49 -30.65
CA LYS A 96 1.34 10.03 -30.63
C LYS A 96 2.65 9.57 -29.98
N ALA A 97 2.57 8.53 -29.17
CA ALA A 97 3.72 7.89 -28.56
C ALA A 97 3.53 6.38 -28.46
N ARG A 98 4.62 5.66 -28.29
CA ARG A 98 4.69 4.22 -28.10
C ARG A 98 5.49 3.92 -26.85
N ILE A 99 4.99 3.00 -26.03
CA ILE A 99 5.74 2.38 -24.94
C ILE A 99 5.82 0.89 -25.16
N ARG A 100 7.02 0.32 -25.08
CA ARG A 100 7.27 -1.11 -25.17
C ARG A 100 8.04 -1.58 -23.93
N ARG A 101 7.58 -2.65 -23.31
CA ARG A 101 8.23 -3.24 -22.13
C ARG A 101 8.38 -4.75 -22.30
N SER A 102 9.57 -5.26 -22.00
CA SER A 102 9.82 -6.71 -21.95
C SER A 102 9.97 -7.17 -20.51
N VAL A 103 9.65 -8.43 -20.21
CA VAL A 103 9.81 -8.95 -18.83
C VAL A 103 11.28 -8.95 -18.40
N LYS A 104 12.22 -9.12 -19.35
CA LYS A 104 13.67 -9.00 -19.08
C LYS A 104 14.05 -7.59 -18.59
N SER A 105 13.37 -6.55 -19.06
CA SER A 105 13.64 -5.14 -18.76
C SER A 105 12.42 -4.44 -18.16
N ALA A 106 11.79 -5.07 -17.17
CA ALA A 106 10.55 -4.61 -16.57
C ALA A 106 10.63 -3.21 -15.93
N SER A 107 11.80 -2.70 -15.53
CA SER A 107 11.97 -1.35 -14.98
C SER A 107 12.44 -0.30 -15.99
N ALA A 108 12.74 -0.69 -17.22
CA ALA A 108 13.33 0.17 -18.25
C ALA A 108 12.57 -0.01 -19.58
N PRO A 109 11.41 0.65 -19.75
CA PRO A 109 10.64 0.58 -20.98
C PRO A 109 11.32 1.36 -22.13
N GLU A 110 11.08 0.89 -23.36
CA GLU A 110 11.44 1.57 -24.60
C GLU A 110 10.30 2.56 -24.96
N ILE A 111 10.60 3.86 -25.04
CA ILE A 111 9.60 4.91 -25.34
C ILE A 111 9.96 5.59 -26.66
N THR A 112 8.96 5.84 -27.53
CA THR A 112 9.16 6.52 -28.81
C THR A 112 8.01 7.47 -29.13
N PRO A 113 8.25 8.77 -29.42
CA PRO A 113 9.55 9.45 -29.34
C PRO A 113 10.02 9.61 -27.88
N ALA A 114 11.32 9.60 -27.64
CA ALA A 114 11.92 9.76 -26.31
C ALA A 114 12.07 11.24 -25.89
N ASP A 115 11.06 12.06 -26.22
CA ASP A 115 11.04 13.46 -25.85
C ASP A 115 10.77 13.61 -24.35
N LYS A 116 11.32 14.66 -23.72
CA LYS A 116 11.19 14.87 -22.26
C LYS A 116 9.73 14.95 -21.80
N ASP A 117 8.87 15.58 -22.58
CA ASP A 117 7.43 15.73 -22.30
C ASP A 117 6.67 14.39 -22.41
N VAL A 118 7.03 13.55 -23.38
CA VAL A 118 6.47 12.21 -23.56
C VAL A 118 6.90 11.26 -22.43
N ILE A 119 8.18 11.29 -22.06
CA ILE A 119 8.70 10.50 -20.93
C ILE A 119 7.99 10.92 -19.65
N ALA A 120 7.90 12.23 -19.37
CA ALA A 120 7.19 12.75 -18.20
C ALA A 120 5.71 12.34 -18.16
N ALA A 121 5.04 12.25 -19.32
CA ALA A 121 3.66 11.78 -19.40
C ALA A 121 3.51 10.30 -18.98
N PHE A 122 4.44 9.42 -19.39
CA PHE A 122 4.45 8.02 -18.95
C PHE A 122 4.88 7.87 -17.50
N GLU A 123 5.85 8.66 -17.03
CA GLU A 123 6.24 8.70 -15.61
C GLU A 123 5.06 9.15 -14.73
N SER A 124 4.29 10.13 -15.18
CA SER A 124 3.06 10.56 -14.49
C SER A 124 2.03 9.43 -14.39
N VAL A 125 1.85 8.62 -15.45
CA VAL A 125 0.97 7.44 -15.37
C VAL A 125 1.54 6.38 -14.43
N ASN A 126 2.85 6.16 -14.43
CA ASN A 126 3.51 5.22 -13.53
C ASN A 126 3.43 5.67 -12.05
N LEU A 127 3.42 6.98 -11.80
CA LEU A 127 3.20 7.54 -10.46
C LEU A 127 1.75 7.36 -9.99
N HIS A 128 0.82 7.12 -10.91
CA HIS A 128 -0.60 6.91 -10.65
C HIS A 128 -1.09 5.54 -11.18
N PRO A 129 -0.62 4.41 -10.62
CA PRO A 129 -1.02 3.07 -11.06
C PRO A 129 -2.49 2.73 -10.77
N GLU A 130 -3.22 3.62 -10.08
CA GLU A 130 -4.61 3.47 -9.69
C GLU A 130 -5.60 3.49 -10.89
N PHE A 131 -5.12 3.52 -12.13
CA PHE A 131 -5.97 3.43 -13.32
C PHE A 131 -6.61 2.04 -13.51
N VAL A 132 -6.12 0.99 -12.84
CA VAL A 132 -6.75 -0.34 -12.86
C VAL A 132 -7.65 -0.50 -11.64
N LEU A 133 -8.89 -0.94 -11.88
CA LEU A 133 -9.84 -1.27 -10.84
C LEU A 133 -10.46 -2.63 -11.11
N SER A 134 -10.26 -3.55 -10.19
CA SER A 134 -10.86 -4.88 -10.16
C SER A 134 -11.91 -4.97 -9.04
N ARG A 135 -12.80 -5.97 -9.10
CA ARG A 135 -13.74 -6.24 -7.99
C ARG A 135 -13.03 -6.40 -6.63
N ARG A 136 -11.83 -6.98 -6.62
CA ARG A 136 -11.01 -7.13 -5.41
C ARG A 136 -10.66 -5.78 -4.78
N GLU A 137 -10.33 -4.78 -5.59
CA GLU A 137 -10.00 -3.43 -5.11
C GLU A 137 -11.25 -2.67 -4.66
N LEU A 138 -12.36 -2.79 -5.40
CA LEU A 138 -13.65 -2.23 -4.99
C LEU A 138 -14.03 -2.62 -3.57
N ILE A 139 -13.98 -3.93 -3.29
CA ILE A 139 -14.32 -4.48 -1.99
C ILE A 139 -13.38 -3.97 -0.90
N ARG A 140 -12.07 -3.81 -1.19
CA ARG A 140 -11.11 -3.28 -0.22
C ARG A 140 -11.42 -1.84 0.20
N TYR A 141 -11.91 -0.99 -0.70
CA TYR A 141 -12.26 0.38 -0.34
C TYR A 141 -13.53 0.47 0.52
N VAL A 142 -14.43 -0.50 0.39
CA VAL A 142 -15.75 -0.47 1.03
C VAL A 142 -15.79 -1.31 2.31
N LEU A 143 -15.39 -2.58 2.24
CA LEU A 143 -15.60 -3.57 3.30
C LEU A 143 -14.40 -3.81 4.22
N SER A 144 -13.25 -3.18 3.97
CA SER A 144 -12.10 -3.29 4.87
C SER A 144 -12.37 -2.66 6.23
N GLU A 145 -11.73 -3.19 7.28
CA GLU A 145 -11.71 -2.56 8.59
C GLU A 145 -11.22 -1.10 8.52
N PRO A 146 -11.65 -0.20 9.41
CA PRO A 146 -11.33 1.23 9.33
C PRO A 146 -9.84 1.55 9.21
N GLY A 147 -8.97 0.79 9.88
CA GLY A 147 -7.53 0.99 9.80
C GLY A 147 -6.93 0.56 8.46
N GLN A 148 -7.38 -0.56 7.90
CA GLN A 148 -6.95 -1.00 6.57
C GLN A 148 -7.56 -0.12 5.48
N ARG A 149 -8.83 0.26 5.59
CA ARG A 149 -9.50 1.19 4.68
C ARG A 149 -8.76 2.53 4.60
N ALA A 150 -8.33 3.07 5.74
CA ALA A 150 -7.51 4.28 5.76
C ALA A 150 -6.23 4.10 4.93
N LYS A 151 -5.52 2.99 5.10
CA LYS A 151 -4.31 2.70 4.33
C LYS A 151 -4.59 2.55 2.84
N GLU A 152 -5.62 1.80 2.46
CA GLU A 152 -5.98 1.60 1.03
C GLU A 152 -6.36 2.92 0.37
N VAL A 153 -7.21 3.73 1.02
CA VAL A 153 -7.64 5.03 0.49
C VAL A 153 -6.50 6.06 0.51
N GLN A 154 -5.66 6.07 1.55
CA GLN A 154 -4.47 6.93 1.61
C GLN A 154 -3.43 6.55 0.56
N SER A 155 -3.22 5.25 0.31
CA SER A 155 -2.37 4.76 -0.77
C SER A 155 -2.90 5.22 -2.12
N LEU A 156 -4.23 5.13 -2.34
CA LEU A 156 -4.87 5.64 -3.55
C LEU A 156 -4.67 7.16 -3.70
N LEU A 157 -4.75 7.90 -2.60
CA LEU A 157 -4.48 9.34 -2.53
C LEU A 157 -2.98 9.70 -2.52
N ARG A 158 -2.08 8.71 -2.52
CA ARG A 158 -0.61 8.87 -2.48
C ARG A 158 -0.12 9.64 -1.23
N LEU A 159 -0.75 9.38 -0.09
CA LEU A 159 -0.48 10.07 1.18
C LEU A 159 0.49 9.31 2.10
N ASP A 160 1.03 8.16 1.67
CA ASP A 160 1.92 7.33 2.50
C ASP A 160 3.15 8.09 3.01
N ASP A 161 3.74 8.95 2.16
CA ASP A 161 4.95 9.69 2.52
C ASP A 161 4.67 10.81 3.54
N VAL A 162 3.45 11.37 3.51
CA VAL A 162 2.98 12.33 4.53
C VAL A 162 2.93 11.64 5.90
N GLU A 163 2.40 10.41 5.93
CA GLU A 163 2.29 9.62 7.15
C GLU A 163 3.66 9.14 7.66
N LYS A 164 4.58 8.74 6.77
CA LYS A 164 5.97 8.41 7.14
C LYS A 164 6.67 9.61 7.76
N LEU A 165 6.53 10.81 7.18
CA LEU A 165 7.13 12.02 7.73
C LEU A 165 6.56 12.35 9.12
N ARG A 166 5.24 12.21 9.30
CA ARG A 166 4.58 12.36 10.62
C ARG A 166 5.22 11.45 11.67
N ALA A 167 5.40 10.16 11.35
CA ALA A 167 5.99 9.19 12.26
C ALA A 167 7.45 9.52 12.62
N VAL A 168 8.24 10.00 11.65
CA VAL A 168 9.63 10.44 11.88
C VAL A 168 9.69 11.66 12.80
N LEU A 169 8.85 12.67 12.56
CA LEU A 169 8.78 13.88 13.39
C LEU A 169 8.38 13.54 14.84
N GLN A 170 7.40 12.66 15.01
CA GLN A 170 6.99 12.20 16.35
C GLN A 170 8.12 11.48 17.08
N LYS A 171 8.88 10.62 16.37
CA LYS A 171 10.04 9.93 16.93
C LYS A 171 11.13 10.92 17.37
N ILE A 172 11.38 11.97 16.59
CA ILE A 172 12.33 13.03 16.93
C ILE A 172 11.88 13.77 18.20
N ALA A 173 10.60 14.13 18.29
CA ALA A 173 10.04 14.80 19.47
C ALA A 173 10.17 13.94 20.74
N ASN A 174 9.81 12.65 20.65
CA ASN A 174 9.91 11.72 21.78
C ASN A 174 11.37 11.54 22.25
N ASN A 175 12.32 11.41 21.32
CA ASN A 175 13.73 11.29 21.66
C ASN A 175 14.27 12.57 22.33
N ALA A 176 13.92 13.75 21.78
CA ALA A 176 14.35 15.02 22.36
C ALA A 176 13.79 15.21 23.79
N ALA A 177 12.57 14.77 24.07
CA ALA A 177 12.00 14.78 25.42
C ALA A 177 12.72 13.81 26.37
N LYS A 178 13.07 12.61 25.89
CA LYS A 178 13.81 11.61 26.69
C LYS A 178 15.20 12.09 27.12
N ASP A 179 15.89 12.83 26.25
CA ASP A 179 17.24 13.35 26.53
C ASP A 179 17.27 14.39 27.67
N LEU A 180 16.15 15.09 27.94
CA LEU A 180 16.08 16.15 28.96
C LEU A 180 16.42 15.66 30.36
N ALA A 181 15.94 14.48 30.75
CA ALA A 181 16.18 13.95 32.09
C ALA A 181 17.67 13.74 32.40
N GLY A 182 18.47 13.40 31.38
CA GLY A 182 19.92 13.29 31.51
C GLY A 182 20.59 14.65 31.67
N LEU A 183 20.14 15.64 30.90
CA LEU A 183 20.66 17.02 30.97
C LEU A 183 20.31 17.72 32.29
N GLU A 184 19.10 17.48 32.82
CA GLU A 184 18.66 18.01 34.12
C GLU A 184 19.48 17.44 35.27
N ARG A 185 19.74 16.12 35.24
CA ARG A 185 20.64 15.49 36.22
C ARG A 185 22.04 16.09 36.16
N ALA A 186 22.60 16.27 34.96
CA ALA A 186 23.92 16.85 34.79
C ALA A 186 24.02 18.32 35.28
N GLU A 187 22.98 19.13 35.11
CA GLU A 187 22.95 20.49 35.70
C GLU A 187 22.87 20.43 37.22
N ASN A 188 22.00 19.59 37.78
CA ASN A 188 21.85 19.44 39.23
C ASN A 188 23.15 18.97 39.90
N ASP A 189 23.85 18.02 39.29
CA ASP A 189 25.16 17.57 39.77
C ASP A 189 26.19 18.72 39.75
N ALA A 190 26.20 19.52 38.68
CA ALA A 190 27.09 20.66 38.56
C ALA A 190 26.77 21.78 39.58
N VAL A 191 25.49 22.00 39.89
CA VAL A 191 25.05 22.91 40.97
C VAL A 191 25.55 22.42 42.32
N THR A 192 25.33 21.14 42.64
CA THR A 192 25.78 20.54 43.90
C THR A 192 27.29 20.68 44.09
N ASN A 193 28.06 20.36 43.04
CA ASN A 193 29.52 20.47 43.07
C ASN A 193 30.01 21.92 43.23
N LEU A 194 29.31 22.89 42.61
CA LEU A 194 29.65 24.30 42.75
C LEU A 194 29.30 24.84 44.15
N LEU A 195 28.16 24.46 44.71
CA LEU A 195 27.77 24.83 46.08
C LEU A 195 28.76 24.31 47.11
N ALA A 196 29.19 23.05 46.96
CA ALA A 196 30.22 22.45 47.81
C ALA A 196 31.55 23.19 47.70
N ALA A 197 32.00 23.54 46.49
CA ALA A 197 33.25 24.28 46.30
C ALA A 197 33.21 25.72 46.83
N LEU A 198 32.03 26.36 46.84
CA LEU A 198 31.85 27.72 47.36
C LEU A 198 31.57 27.76 48.87
N ASP A 199 31.31 26.63 49.50
CA ASP A 199 30.80 26.52 50.88
C ASP A 199 29.54 27.38 51.10
N THR A 200 28.55 27.24 50.21
CA THR A 200 27.29 28.00 50.28
C THR A 200 26.07 27.09 50.17
N ALA A 201 24.98 27.47 50.84
CA ALA A 201 23.73 26.70 50.81
C ALA A 201 22.85 26.97 49.57
N GLN A 202 23.08 28.09 48.87
CA GLN A 202 22.27 28.50 47.71
C GLN A 202 23.12 29.16 46.63
N LEU A 203 22.79 28.85 45.37
CA LEU A 203 23.53 29.36 44.21
C LEU A 203 22.86 30.63 43.71
N THR A 204 23.42 31.78 44.06
CA THR A 204 23.00 33.10 43.59
C THR A 204 24.23 33.87 43.12
N ARG A 205 24.05 34.87 42.25
CA ARG A 205 25.19 35.73 41.83
C ARG A 205 25.88 36.34 43.05
N LYS A 206 25.09 36.76 44.04
CA LYS A 206 25.57 37.34 45.29
C LYS A 206 26.35 36.32 46.12
N SER A 207 25.84 35.10 46.33
CA SER A 207 26.55 34.10 47.14
C SER A 207 27.87 33.66 46.53
N VAL A 208 27.97 33.60 45.20
CA VAL A 208 29.26 33.36 44.52
C VAL A 208 30.24 34.51 44.80
N LEU A 209 29.82 35.77 44.66
CA LEU A 209 30.67 36.94 44.92
C LEU A 209 31.07 37.07 46.39
N ASP A 210 30.14 36.83 47.32
CA ASP A 210 30.36 36.86 48.77
C ASP A 210 31.35 35.77 49.20
N ALA A 211 31.32 34.60 48.55
CA ALA A 211 32.30 33.53 48.78
C ALA A 211 33.67 33.87 48.15
N VAL A 212 33.69 34.45 46.96
CA VAL A 212 34.92 34.67 46.16
C VAL A 212 35.73 35.90 46.58
N ASN A 213 35.08 37.03 46.85
CA ASN A 213 35.77 38.30 47.10
C ASN A 213 36.66 38.32 48.36
N PRO A 214 36.33 37.64 49.47
CA PRO A 214 37.25 37.51 50.62
C PRO A 214 38.59 36.85 50.23
N HIS A 215 38.55 35.80 49.40
CA HIS A 215 39.77 35.13 48.91
C HIS A 215 40.54 36.01 47.93
N ARG A 216 39.85 36.81 47.10
CA ARG A 216 40.51 37.79 46.22
C ARG A 216 41.24 38.88 47.02
N ALA A 217 40.64 39.38 48.11
CA ALA A 217 41.26 40.36 48.98
C ALA A 217 42.54 39.84 49.66
N LEU A 218 42.55 38.57 50.09
CA LEU A 218 43.74 37.92 50.67
C LEU A 218 44.93 37.85 49.69
N LEU A 219 44.64 37.84 48.39
CA LEU A 219 45.63 37.82 47.31
C LEU A 219 45.97 39.22 46.77
N GLY A 220 45.37 40.28 47.32
CA GLY A 220 45.57 41.65 46.81
C GLY A 220 44.92 41.90 45.44
N LEU A 221 43.97 41.05 45.02
CA LEU A 221 43.23 41.21 43.77
C LEU A 221 42.04 42.15 43.97
N ALA A 222 41.69 42.92 42.92
CA ALA A 222 40.50 43.75 42.93
C ALA A 222 39.24 42.89 43.12
N PRO A 223 38.27 43.31 43.96
CA PRO A 223 37.01 42.60 44.14
C PRO A 223 36.22 42.60 42.82
N LEU A 224 35.51 41.50 42.56
CA LEU A 224 34.59 41.41 41.43
C LEU A 224 33.29 42.13 41.78
N PRO A 225 32.88 43.15 41.01
CA PRO A 225 31.68 43.93 41.30
C PRO A 225 30.39 43.21 40.88
N GLU A 226 30.46 42.38 39.84
CA GLU A 226 29.33 41.63 39.31
C GLU A 226 29.78 40.26 38.80
N LEU A 227 28.87 39.29 38.78
CA LEU A 227 29.04 37.98 38.15
C LEU A 227 28.18 37.89 36.88
N ASP A 228 28.81 38.13 35.73
CA ASP A 228 28.22 37.95 34.40
C ASP A 228 28.57 36.58 33.77
N ALA A 229 28.24 36.38 32.49
CA ALA A 229 28.49 35.13 31.78
C ALA A 229 29.98 34.82 31.55
N ASN A 230 30.84 35.84 31.49
CA ASN A 230 32.25 35.75 31.14
C ASN A 230 33.18 36.04 32.32
N THR A 231 32.63 36.43 33.47
CA THR A 231 33.40 36.74 34.68
C THR A 231 34.22 35.52 35.08
N SER A 232 35.53 35.75 35.23
CA SER A 232 36.50 34.78 35.69
C SER A 232 36.82 35.04 37.16
N LEU A 233 36.55 34.05 38.02
CA LEU A 233 36.84 34.13 39.46
C LEU A 233 38.34 34.22 39.72
N LYS A 234 39.15 33.69 38.81
CA LYS A 234 40.61 33.72 38.84
C LYS A 234 41.23 34.91 38.09
N ASP A 235 40.46 35.93 37.73
CA ASP A 235 41.01 37.08 37.00
C ASP A 235 42.04 37.84 37.84
N GLY A 236 43.19 38.14 37.25
CA GLY A 236 44.36 38.77 37.91
C GLY A 236 45.32 37.81 38.63
N LEU A 237 45.03 36.50 38.72
CA LEU A 237 45.90 35.54 39.45
C LEU A 237 47.26 35.29 38.80
N THR A 238 47.43 35.53 37.50
CA THR A 238 48.69 35.33 36.78
C THR A 238 49.79 36.32 37.15
N ALA A 239 49.47 37.43 37.82
CA ALA A 239 50.43 38.45 38.23
C ALA A 239 51.15 38.15 39.57
N ILE A 240 50.70 37.13 40.32
CA ILE A 240 51.27 36.74 41.61
C ILE A 240 52.21 35.56 41.36
N ALA A 241 53.53 35.81 41.44
CA ALA A 241 54.54 34.76 41.28
C ALA A 241 54.32 33.65 42.31
N ALA A 242 53.95 32.45 41.84
CA ALA A 242 53.80 31.28 42.69
C ALA A 242 55.16 30.90 43.28
N SER A 243 55.37 31.16 44.58
CA SER A 243 56.38 30.46 45.35
C SER A 243 56.02 28.97 45.35
N GLY A 244 56.97 28.12 44.98
CA GLY A 244 56.73 26.70 44.66
C GLY A 244 55.81 25.98 45.65
N ALA A 245 54.59 25.67 45.21
CA ALA A 245 53.65 24.81 45.92
C ALA A 245 52.85 24.01 44.89
N SER A 246 52.68 22.72 45.18
CA SER A 246 51.96 21.69 44.42
C SER A 246 50.73 22.23 43.67
N ARG A 247 50.51 21.76 42.43
CA ARG A 247 49.32 22.09 41.62
C ARG A 247 48.01 21.55 42.20
N VAL A 248 48.08 20.69 43.22
CA VAL A 248 46.92 20.02 43.80
C VAL A 248 46.56 20.69 45.14
N PRO A 249 45.33 21.23 45.27
CA PRO A 249 44.89 21.91 46.49
C PRO A 249 44.68 20.91 47.63
N LYS A 250 45.53 20.97 48.68
CA LYS A 250 45.58 19.96 49.76
C LYS A 250 44.21 19.70 50.40
N THR A 251 43.52 20.76 50.83
CA THR A 251 42.25 20.67 51.55
C THR A 251 41.15 20.06 50.69
N GLN A 252 41.05 20.48 49.42
CA GLN A 252 40.06 19.93 48.51
C GLN A 252 40.39 18.49 48.11
N ALA A 253 41.66 18.19 47.82
CA ALA A 253 42.06 16.82 47.48
C ALA A 253 41.81 15.84 48.64
N ALA A 254 41.98 16.29 49.89
CA ALA A 254 41.61 15.51 51.07
C ALA A 254 40.09 15.30 51.17
N ALA A 255 39.28 16.33 50.90
CA ALA A 255 37.82 16.23 50.89
C ALA A 255 37.29 15.34 49.75
N ASP A 256 37.87 15.45 48.55
CA ASP A 256 37.54 14.61 47.39
C ASP A 256 37.95 13.15 47.63
N LEU A 257 39.10 12.90 48.28
CA LEU A 257 39.51 11.56 48.69
C LEU A 257 38.57 10.98 49.74
N ALA A 258 38.13 11.78 50.72
CA ALA A 258 37.11 11.37 51.68
C ALA A 258 35.78 11.03 50.98
N THR A 259 35.36 11.85 50.00
CA THR A 259 34.17 11.60 49.18
C THR A 259 34.30 10.30 48.39
N LEU A 260 35.49 10.01 47.81
CA LEU A 260 35.73 8.73 47.14
C LEU A 260 35.63 7.56 48.12
N LYS A 261 36.25 7.67 49.31
CA LYS A 261 36.18 6.63 50.35
C LYS A 261 34.74 6.36 50.76
N GLU A 262 33.96 7.41 51.03
CA GLU A 262 32.54 7.30 51.36
C GLU A 262 31.72 6.68 50.22
N ALA A 263 31.95 7.11 48.97
CA ALA A 263 31.24 6.57 47.82
C ALA A 263 31.54 5.09 47.59
N VAL A 264 32.80 4.68 47.75
CA VAL A 264 33.23 3.28 47.66
C VAL A 264 32.66 2.44 48.81
N GLN A 265 32.70 2.95 50.05
CA GLN A 265 32.09 2.29 51.20
C GLN A 265 30.57 2.16 51.04
N ALA A 266 29.90 3.16 50.47
CA ALA A 266 28.47 3.12 50.20
C ALA A 266 28.09 2.00 49.21
N LEU A 267 28.97 1.63 48.27
CA LEU A 267 28.77 0.47 47.40
C LEU A 267 28.93 -0.86 48.13
N GLN A 268 29.62 -0.87 49.28
CA GLN A 268 29.83 -2.06 50.11
C GLN A 268 28.87 -2.15 51.29
N ALA A 269 28.11 -1.08 51.57
CA ALA A 269 27.16 -1.00 52.67
C ALA A 269 26.05 -2.05 52.55
N ASP A 270 25.61 -2.59 53.69
CA ASP A 270 24.59 -3.65 53.71
C ASP A 270 23.24 -3.17 53.16
N THR A 271 22.90 -1.90 53.36
CA THR A 271 21.70 -1.29 52.77
C THR A 271 21.74 -1.28 51.24
N PHE A 272 22.91 -1.03 50.65
CA PHE A 272 23.10 -1.06 49.20
C PHE A 272 23.09 -2.50 48.67
N LYS A 273 23.75 -3.45 49.36
CA LYS A 273 23.68 -4.88 49.02
C LYS A 273 22.25 -5.41 49.08
N GLN A 274 21.47 -4.98 50.09
CA GLN A 274 20.07 -5.34 50.23
C GLN A 274 19.23 -4.77 49.08
N ALA A 275 19.42 -3.50 48.71
CA ALA A 275 18.74 -2.91 47.55
C ALA A 275 19.07 -3.67 46.25
N CYS A 276 20.33 -4.02 46.03
CA CYS A 276 20.75 -4.81 44.86
C CYS A 276 20.16 -6.23 44.88
N SER A 277 20.06 -6.85 46.06
CA SER A 277 19.45 -8.18 46.22
C SER A 277 17.95 -8.15 45.95
N THR A 278 17.23 -7.14 46.46
CA THR A 278 15.80 -6.92 46.17
C THR A 278 15.57 -6.70 44.68
N ALA A 279 16.33 -5.81 44.06
CA ALA A 279 16.23 -5.56 42.62
C ALA A 279 16.57 -6.82 41.79
N SER A 280 17.55 -7.62 42.24
CA SER A 280 17.93 -8.89 41.58
C SER A 280 16.85 -9.96 41.72
N PHE A 281 16.19 -10.03 42.88
CA PHE A 281 15.02 -10.89 43.10
C PHE A 281 13.86 -10.47 42.20
N ASN A 282 13.51 -9.18 42.17
CA ASN A 282 12.44 -8.67 41.32
C ASN A 282 12.75 -8.83 39.82
N ALA A 283 14.03 -8.67 39.43
CA ALA A 283 14.48 -9.00 38.07
C ALA A 283 14.39 -10.50 37.77
N ALA A 284 14.61 -11.38 38.75
CA ALA A 284 14.43 -12.82 38.58
C ALA A 284 12.94 -13.19 38.41
N GLU A 285 12.07 -12.62 39.25
CA GLU A 285 10.62 -12.79 39.13
C GLU A 285 10.11 -12.30 37.77
N LEU A 286 10.54 -11.10 37.35
CA LEU A 286 10.22 -10.57 36.02
C LEU A 286 10.78 -11.44 34.89
N GLY A 287 11.94 -12.07 35.12
CA GLY A 287 12.58 -12.99 34.19
C GLY A 287 11.84 -14.32 33.99
N LYS A 288 10.97 -14.73 34.93
CA LYS A 288 10.07 -15.89 34.72
C LYS A 288 9.09 -15.66 33.56
N ASP A 289 8.85 -14.40 33.24
CA ASP A 289 8.01 -13.95 32.12
C ASP A 289 8.85 -13.41 30.96
N ALA A 290 10.06 -13.94 30.74
CA ALA A 290 10.97 -13.51 29.66
C ALA A 290 10.32 -13.52 28.26
N ASP A 291 9.47 -14.50 27.98
CA ASP A 291 8.70 -14.59 26.74
C ASP A 291 7.63 -13.49 26.61
N SER A 292 7.09 -13.01 27.73
CA SER A 292 6.15 -11.90 27.78
C SER A 292 6.85 -10.54 27.64
N LEU A 293 8.10 -10.40 28.08
CA LEU A 293 8.91 -9.18 27.88
C LEU A 293 9.28 -8.94 26.42
N THR A 294 9.57 -10.01 25.68
CA THR A 294 9.71 -9.95 24.21
C THR A 294 8.34 -9.86 23.51
N GLY A 295 7.30 -10.39 24.18
CA GLY A 295 5.90 -10.40 23.78
C GLY A 295 5.10 -9.13 24.08
N LEU A 296 5.66 -8.05 24.64
CA LEU A 296 4.94 -6.77 24.82
C LEU A 296 4.40 -6.21 23.48
N SER A 297 5.06 -6.57 22.37
CA SER A 297 4.58 -6.30 21.01
C SER A 297 3.32 -7.08 20.60
N ARG A 298 3.00 -8.18 21.31
CA ARG A 298 1.83 -9.05 21.07
C ARG A 298 0.56 -8.52 21.75
N GLU A 299 0.65 -7.52 22.62
CA GLU A 299 -0.53 -6.94 23.26
C GLU A 299 -1.52 -6.40 22.20
N ALA A 300 -0.99 -5.72 21.17
CA ALA A 300 -1.79 -5.24 20.04
C ALA A 300 -2.44 -6.41 19.28
N LEU A 301 -1.70 -7.49 19.03
CA LEU A 301 -2.21 -8.69 18.36
C LEU A 301 -3.32 -9.38 19.17
N LEU A 302 -3.16 -9.49 20.49
CA LEU A 302 -4.16 -10.12 21.35
C LEU A 302 -5.43 -9.26 21.46
N LYS A 303 -5.30 -7.93 21.51
CA LYS A 303 -6.47 -7.02 21.43
C LYS A 303 -7.19 -7.19 20.10
N SER A 304 -6.46 -7.20 18.99
CA SER A 304 -7.03 -7.46 17.67
C SER A 304 -7.68 -8.84 17.57
N ALA A 305 -7.07 -9.89 18.11
CA ALA A 305 -7.66 -11.23 18.11
C ALA A 305 -8.93 -11.31 18.97
N LEU A 306 -9.04 -10.51 20.03
CA LEU A 306 -10.27 -10.39 20.82
C LEU A 306 -11.38 -9.68 20.03
N ASP A 307 -11.02 -8.63 19.30
CA ASP A 307 -11.94 -7.85 18.46
C ASP A 307 -12.44 -8.63 17.23
N LEU A 308 -11.58 -9.50 16.66
CA LEU A 308 -11.85 -10.25 15.43
C LEU A 308 -12.48 -11.64 15.65
N TYR A 309 -12.67 -12.04 16.90
CA TYR A 309 -13.18 -13.37 17.21
C TYR A 309 -14.69 -13.46 16.91
N ASP A 310 -15.05 -14.37 16.00
CA ASP A 310 -16.38 -14.52 15.42
C ASP A 310 -17.34 -15.38 16.26
N GLY A 311 -16.89 -15.90 17.40
CA GLY A 311 -17.67 -16.78 18.26
C GLY A 311 -17.52 -18.28 17.95
N THR A 312 -16.67 -18.66 16.98
CA THR A 312 -16.51 -20.05 16.57
C THR A 312 -15.07 -20.52 16.59
N ALA A 313 -14.15 -19.74 16.03
CA ALA A 313 -12.75 -20.13 15.90
C ALA A 313 -11.81 -18.96 16.20
N CYS A 314 -10.59 -19.29 16.66
CA CYS A 314 -9.56 -18.29 16.89
C CYS A 314 -9.19 -17.60 15.56
N PRO A 315 -9.28 -16.26 15.46
CA PRO A 315 -9.07 -15.53 14.20
C PRO A 315 -7.61 -15.51 13.72
N VAL A 316 -6.71 -16.18 14.44
CA VAL A 316 -5.27 -16.24 14.12
C VAL A 316 -4.85 -17.62 13.63
N CYS A 317 -5.48 -18.68 14.12
CA CYS A 317 -5.07 -20.06 13.85
C CYS A 317 -6.21 -21.01 13.50
N ASP A 318 -7.43 -20.49 13.37
CA ASP A 318 -8.67 -21.20 13.00
C ASP A 318 -9.03 -22.39 13.89
N THR A 319 -8.40 -22.50 15.06
CA THR A 319 -8.75 -23.52 16.06
C THR A 319 -10.14 -23.21 16.60
N PRO A 320 -11.10 -24.15 16.52
CA PRO A 320 -12.40 -24.00 17.14
C PRO A 320 -12.24 -23.72 18.63
N PHE A 321 -12.87 -22.66 19.11
CA PHE A 321 -12.69 -22.17 20.47
C PHE A 321 -14.05 -21.68 20.97
N GLU A 322 -14.44 -22.09 22.17
CA GLU A 322 -15.71 -21.67 22.78
C GLU A 322 -15.65 -20.18 23.20
N PRO A 323 -16.70 -19.35 22.96
CA PRO A 323 -16.62 -17.90 23.17
C PRO A 323 -16.22 -17.43 24.56
N THR A 324 -16.77 -18.08 25.59
CA THR A 324 -16.48 -17.74 26.98
C THR A 324 -15.03 -18.07 27.34
N VAL A 325 -14.53 -19.20 26.84
CA VAL A 325 -13.17 -19.68 27.08
C VAL A 325 -12.17 -18.83 26.29
N PHE A 326 -12.46 -18.47 25.04
CA PHE A 326 -11.59 -17.65 24.20
C PHE A 326 -11.40 -16.25 24.80
N LYS A 327 -12.51 -15.56 25.11
CA LYS A 327 -12.48 -14.23 25.71
C LYS A 327 -11.80 -14.25 27.08
N GLY A 328 -12.09 -15.25 27.90
CA GLY A 328 -11.44 -15.45 29.20
C GLY A 328 -9.93 -15.67 29.05
N HIS A 329 -9.50 -16.50 28.09
CA HIS A 329 -8.09 -16.80 27.83
C HIS A 329 -7.31 -15.55 27.41
N LEU A 330 -7.83 -14.77 26.46
CA LEU A 330 -7.17 -13.56 25.98
C LEU A 330 -7.19 -12.44 27.02
N ALA A 331 -8.30 -12.26 27.74
CA ALA A 331 -8.37 -11.29 28.84
C ALA A 331 -7.34 -11.61 29.94
N ALA A 332 -7.18 -12.88 30.29
CA ALA A 332 -6.15 -13.32 31.23
C ALA A 332 -4.72 -13.02 30.70
N ARG A 333 -4.45 -13.27 29.41
CA ARG A 333 -3.16 -12.93 28.80
C ARG A 333 -2.89 -11.43 28.75
N LEU A 334 -3.90 -10.61 28.43
CA LEU A 334 -3.77 -9.15 28.42
C LEU A 334 -3.54 -8.58 29.82
N ALA A 335 -4.27 -9.07 30.82
CA ALA A 335 -4.05 -8.70 32.22
C ALA A 335 -2.65 -9.09 32.69
N HIS A 336 -2.16 -10.26 32.28
CA HIS A 336 -0.79 -10.69 32.57
C HIS A 336 0.26 -9.78 31.90
N LEU A 337 0.07 -9.36 30.64
CA LEU A 337 0.99 -8.43 29.97
C LEU A 337 1.00 -7.03 30.63
N ASP A 338 -0.16 -6.53 31.09
CA ASP A 338 -0.25 -5.28 31.85
C ASP A 338 0.48 -5.38 33.20
N ASP A 339 0.33 -6.50 33.92
CA ASP A 339 1.09 -6.79 35.14
C ASP A 339 2.61 -6.81 34.87
N VAL A 340 3.05 -7.52 33.83
CA VAL A 340 4.46 -7.56 33.40
C VAL A 340 5.00 -6.15 33.14
N SER A 341 4.22 -5.30 32.45
CA SER A 341 4.58 -3.91 32.16
C SER A 341 4.75 -3.07 33.44
N LYS A 342 3.81 -3.19 34.37
CA LYS A 342 3.85 -2.48 35.67
C LYS A 342 5.04 -2.90 36.52
N ARG A 343 5.29 -4.21 36.63
CA ARG A 343 6.45 -4.74 37.38
C ARG A 343 7.77 -4.31 36.76
N ARG A 344 7.85 -4.24 35.42
CA ARG A 344 9.02 -3.67 34.73
C ARG A 344 9.25 -2.22 35.12
N ALA A 345 8.21 -1.38 35.07
CA ALA A 345 8.31 0.03 35.46
C ALA A 345 8.71 0.19 36.93
N ALA A 346 8.19 -0.66 37.82
CA ALA A 346 8.58 -0.69 39.22
C ALA A 346 10.07 -1.05 39.39
N LEU A 347 10.56 -2.06 38.67
CA LEU A 347 11.97 -2.44 38.70
C LEU A 347 12.88 -1.31 38.17
N GLU A 348 12.49 -0.63 37.08
CA GLU A 348 13.24 0.53 36.57
C GLU A 348 13.31 1.67 37.61
N ALA A 349 12.24 1.88 38.40
CA ALA A 349 12.23 2.83 39.51
C ALA A 349 13.13 2.37 40.68
N GLU A 350 13.14 1.08 41.02
CA GLU A 350 14.02 0.49 42.05
C GLU A 350 15.50 0.56 41.68
N LEU A 351 15.83 0.45 40.39
CA LEU A 351 17.21 0.56 39.90
C LEU A 351 17.76 1.98 39.98
N LYS A 352 16.90 3.01 40.02
CA LYS A 352 17.30 4.42 40.05
C LYS A 352 18.27 4.77 41.19
N PRO A 353 17.99 4.47 42.47
CA PRO A 353 18.94 4.73 43.56
C PRO A 353 20.26 3.95 43.41
N ILE A 354 20.25 2.77 42.79
CA ILE A 354 21.47 1.99 42.50
C ILE A 354 22.31 2.71 41.45
N LEU A 355 21.67 3.14 40.36
CA LEU A 355 22.31 3.92 39.29
C LEU A 355 22.91 5.23 39.82
N ASP A 356 22.18 5.93 40.71
CA ASP A 356 22.67 7.18 41.30
C ASP A 356 23.93 6.95 42.16
N ARG A 357 24.01 5.84 42.91
CA ARG A 357 25.21 5.46 43.69
C ARG A 357 26.40 5.09 42.79
N LEU A 358 26.15 4.36 41.70
CA LEU A 358 27.21 4.03 40.73
C LEU A 358 27.75 5.26 40.03
N HIS A 359 26.87 6.19 39.67
CA HIS A 359 27.25 7.47 39.08
C HIS A 359 28.10 8.29 40.07
N ALA A 360 27.67 8.41 41.34
CA ALA A 360 28.42 9.14 42.36
C ALA A 360 29.84 8.58 42.55
N ALA A 361 29.98 7.25 42.66
CA ALA A 361 31.29 6.61 42.76
C ALA A 361 32.14 6.79 41.49
N GLY A 362 31.53 6.69 40.30
CA GLY A 362 32.20 6.94 39.03
C GLY A 362 32.75 8.37 38.91
N THR A 363 31.97 9.36 39.37
CA THR A 363 32.39 10.77 39.41
C THR A 363 33.55 10.99 40.38
N ALA A 364 33.45 10.45 41.61
CA ALA A 364 34.52 10.55 42.60
C ALA A 364 35.84 9.90 42.14
N LEU A 365 35.75 8.73 41.48
CA LEU A 365 36.91 8.08 40.87
C LEU A 365 37.56 8.95 39.81
N ASN A 366 36.74 9.59 38.96
CA ASN A 366 37.23 10.44 37.89
C ASN A 366 38.08 11.61 38.43
N ILE A 367 37.59 12.27 39.50
CA ILE A 367 38.30 13.38 40.15
C ILE A 367 39.68 12.92 40.68
N MET A 368 39.74 11.78 41.37
CA MET A 368 41.02 11.28 41.91
C MET A 368 41.99 10.79 40.83
N ILE A 369 41.49 10.23 39.73
CA ILE A 369 42.32 9.87 38.57
C ILE A 369 42.99 11.13 37.99
N ASP A 370 42.25 12.24 37.88
CA ASP A 370 42.79 13.50 37.37
C ASP A 370 43.91 14.03 38.29
N TYR A 371 43.75 13.93 39.62
CA TYR A 371 44.79 14.30 40.58
C TYR A 371 46.05 13.42 40.52
N ALA A 372 45.92 12.14 40.19
CA ALA A 372 47.04 11.18 40.19
C ALA A 372 48.26 11.65 39.37
N SER A 373 47.98 12.30 38.23
CA SER A 373 48.99 12.81 37.29
C SER A 373 49.65 14.12 37.74
N LEU A 374 48.99 14.86 38.65
CA LEU A 374 49.37 16.19 39.12
C LEU A 374 50.17 16.16 40.43
N LEU A 375 50.09 15.07 41.20
CA LEU A 375 50.84 14.86 42.43
C LEU A 375 52.32 14.52 42.17
N SER A 376 53.20 14.81 43.13
CA SER A 376 54.63 14.48 43.10
C SER A 376 55.07 13.85 44.44
N PRO A 377 55.49 12.58 44.46
CA PRO A 377 55.59 11.66 43.32
C PRO A 377 54.22 11.35 42.69
N ARG A 378 54.21 11.04 41.39
CA ARG A 378 52.97 10.65 40.68
C ARG A 378 52.44 9.35 41.26
N ILE A 379 51.12 9.26 41.39
CA ILE A 379 50.45 8.04 41.85
C ILE A 379 50.01 7.23 40.64
N ASP A 380 50.23 5.91 40.67
CA ASP A 380 49.63 5.01 39.67
C ASP A 380 48.13 4.86 39.95
N ALA A 381 47.29 5.43 39.08
CA ALA A 381 45.83 5.33 39.14
C ALA A 381 45.25 4.26 38.20
N SER A 382 46.05 3.28 37.79
CA SER A 382 45.63 2.20 36.90
C SER A 382 44.42 1.43 37.44
N GLU A 383 44.41 1.06 38.73
CA GLU A 383 43.30 0.34 39.37
C GLU A 383 42.03 1.19 39.50
N LEU A 384 42.16 2.48 39.85
CA LEU A 384 41.03 3.42 39.86
C LEU A 384 40.41 3.54 38.46
N THR A 385 41.25 3.62 37.42
CA THR A 385 40.81 3.74 36.02
C THR A 385 40.09 2.48 35.53
N LYS A 386 40.61 1.30 35.88
CA LYS A 386 39.95 0.01 35.61
C LYS A 386 38.60 -0.05 36.30
N PHE A 387 38.54 0.31 37.59
CA PHE A 387 37.28 0.26 38.34
C PHE A 387 36.25 1.26 37.82
N ARG A 388 36.65 2.49 37.45
CA ARG A 388 35.76 3.47 36.79
C ARG A 388 35.15 2.89 35.51
N THR A 389 35.95 2.20 34.70
CA THR A 389 35.48 1.54 33.47
C THR A 389 34.46 0.45 33.77
N VAL A 390 34.71 -0.36 34.82
CA VAL A 390 33.77 -1.38 35.30
C VAL A 390 32.45 -0.74 35.76
N LEU A 391 32.50 0.31 36.58
CA LEU A 391 31.30 1.01 37.05
C LEU A 391 30.47 1.59 35.90
N ARG A 392 31.13 2.16 34.90
CA ARG A 392 30.45 2.65 33.69
C ARG A 392 29.72 1.53 32.95
N GLY A 393 30.38 0.39 32.72
CA GLY A 393 29.74 -0.76 32.07
C GLY A 393 28.56 -1.30 32.88
N ARG A 394 28.70 -1.37 34.22
CA ARG A 394 27.60 -1.74 35.13
C ARG A 394 26.43 -0.76 35.01
N TYR A 395 26.69 0.54 35.01
CA TYR A 395 25.69 1.59 34.87
C TYR A 395 24.92 1.47 33.54
N GLU A 396 25.64 1.35 32.42
CA GLU A 396 25.05 1.24 31.08
C GLU A 396 24.13 0.00 30.96
N GLN A 397 24.57 -1.14 31.49
CA GLN A 397 23.77 -2.37 31.46
C GLN A 397 22.51 -2.26 32.34
N LEU A 398 22.63 -1.75 33.57
CA LEU A 398 21.46 -1.54 34.44
C LEU A 398 20.47 -0.52 33.86
N GLN A 399 20.97 0.52 33.18
CA GLN A 399 20.12 1.50 32.49
C GLN A 399 19.39 0.90 31.29
N LYS A 400 20.02 -0.05 30.59
CA LYS A 400 19.40 -0.79 29.48
C LYS A 400 18.33 -1.78 29.97
N LEU A 401 18.46 -2.28 31.19
CA LEU A 401 17.64 -3.30 31.87
C LEU A 401 17.65 -4.69 31.20
N LEU A 402 17.54 -4.75 29.87
CA LEU A 402 17.48 -6.00 29.12
C LEU A 402 18.83 -6.33 28.46
N PRO A 403 19.25 -7.61 28.46
CA PRO A 403 18.55 -8.76 29.03
C PRO A 403 18.64 -8.83 30.57
N LEU A 404 17.63 -9.43 31.21
CA LEU A 404 17.54 -9.47 32.69
C LEU A 404 18.60 -10.35 33.34
N GLU A 405 19.11 -11.37 32.64
CA GLU A 405 20.20 -12.21 33.13
C GLU A 405 21.47 -11.38 33.36
N ASP A 406 21.85 -10.56 32.37
CA ASP A 406 22.98 -9.64 32.49
C ASP A 406 22.74 -8.64 33.63
N THR A 407 21.54 -8.06 33.73
CA THR A 407 21.19 -7.15 34.83
C THR A 407 21.36 -7.81 36.19
N ARG A 408 20.91 -9.05 36.35
CA ARG A 408 21.09 -9.82 37.60
C ARG A 408 22.55 -10.12 37.89
N ALA A 409 23.32 -10.51 36.88
CA ALA A 409 24.76 -10.73 37.03
C ALA A 409 25.47 -9.45 37.48
N ILE A 410 25.09 -8.30 36.93
CA ILE A 410 25.60 -7.00 37.36
C ILE A 410 25.18 -6.69 38.80
N LEU A 411 23.91 -6.85 39.17
CA LEU A 411 23.42 -6.60 40.54
C LEU A 411 24.10 -7.52 41.58
N ALA A 412 24.46 -8.75 41.19
CA ALA A 412 25.22 -9.66 42.06
C ALA A 412 26.69 -9.22 42.22
N ALA A 413 27.27 -8.54 41.24
CA ALA A 413 28.67 -8.11 41.26
C ALA A 413 28.86 -6.64 41.65
N VAL A 414 27.80 -5.83 41.67
CA VAL A 414 27.88 -4.36 41.74
C VAL A 414 28.53 -3.85 43.03
N HIS A 415 28.36 -4.58 44.13
CA HIS A 415 28.94 -4.31 45.44
C HIS A 415 30.38 -4.84 45.59
N ILE A 416 30.89 -5.58 44.60
CA ILE A 416 32.28 -6.04 44.57
C ILE A 416 33.13 -4.88 44.08
N VAL A 417 33.95 -4.38 45.01
CA VAL A 417 34.96 -3.34 44.79
C VAL A 417 36.32 -4.03 44.81
N PRO A 418 37.22 -3.74 43.85
CA PRO A 418 38.60 -4.22 43.90
C PRO A 418 39.34 -3.63 45.11
N ASP A 419 40.49 -4.20 45.46
CA ASP A 419 41.34 -3.60 46.49
C ASP A 419 41.94 -2.27 45.99
N LEU A 420 41.36 -1.17 46.46
CA LEU A 420 41.81 0.19 46.17
C LEU A 420 42.63 0.77 47.32
N GLU A 421 42.76 0.06 48.44
CA GLU A 421 43.35 0.55 49.67
C GLU A 421 44.82 0.97 49.51
N PRO A 422 45.69 0.22 48.80
CA PRO A 422 47.06 0.66 48.53
C PRO A 422 47.12 1.99 47.78
N THR A 423 46.21 2.21 46.83
CA THR A 423 46.16 3.45 46.04
C THR A 423 45.63 4.59 46.91
N MET A 424 44.59 4.35 47.73
CA MET A 424 44.05 5.34 48.66
C MET A 424 45.07 5.76 49.73
N ILE A 425 45.85 4.82 50.28
CA ILE A 425 46.95 5.11 51.21
C ILE A 425 48.03 5.95 50.53
N ALA A 426 48.38 5.64 49.28
CA ALA A 426 49.31 6.46 48.52
C ALA A 426 48.79 7.89 48.31
N PHE A 427 47.48 8.06 48.07
CA PHE A 427 46.84 9.37 48.04
C PHE A 427 46.89 10.07 49.39
N ASP A 428 46.53 9.42 50.50
CA ASP A 428 46.61 10.00 51.86
C ASP A 428 48.03 10.48 52.18
N ALA A 429 49.04 9.64 51.91
CA ALA A 429 50.43 9.96 52.19
C ALA A 429 50.92 11.13 51.33
N THR A 430 50.61 11.11 50.02
CA THR A 430 51.08 12.14 49.08
C THR A 430 50.36 13.47 49.30
N ILE A 431 49.04 13.45 49.57
CA ILE A 431 48.25 14.65 49.92
C ILE A 431 48.70 15.18 51.28
N GLY A 432 48.92 14.30 52.27
CA GLY A 432 49.41 14.67 53.60
C GLY A 432 50.78 15.34 53.59
N ALA A 433 51.67 14.90 52.69
CA ALA A 433 53.01 15.46 52.49
C ALA A 433 53.01 16.82 51.75
N ILE A 434 51.90 17.24 51.15
CA ILE A 434 51.77 18.60 50.62
C ILE A 434 51.89 19.56 51.81
N PRO A 435 52.80 20.56 51.76
CA PRO A 435 52.92 21.56 52.83
C PRO A 435 51.57 22.19 53.13
N GLU A 436 51.31 22.52 54.40
CA GLU A 436 50.09 23.25 54.75
C GLU A 436 50.05 24.55 53.92
N PRO A 437 48.99 24.77 53.13
CA PRO A 437 48.91 25.94 52.29
C PRO A 437 48.93 27.19 53.16
N THR A 438 49.70 28.19 52.73
CA THR A 438 49.58 29.50 53.35
C THR A 438 48.17 30.04 53.15
N ARG A 439 47.76 31.07 53.92
CA ARG A 439 46.46 31.73 53.70
C ARG A 439 46.29 32.22 52.26
N GLN A 440 47.38 32.57 51.58
CA GLN A 440 47.38 32.97 50.17
C GLN A 440 47.24 31.76 49.24
N ASP A 441 47.92 30.65 49.50
CA ASP A 441 47.77 29.43 48.70
C ASP A 441 46.35 28.88 48.76
N THR A 442 45.75 28.81 49.95
CA THR A 442 44.35 28.38 50.14
C THR A 442 43.38 29.27 49.38
N ALA A 443 43.60 30.59 49.41
CA ALA A 443 42.77 31.54 48.68
C ALA A 443 42.91 31.40 47.16
N ARG A 444 44.12 31.14 46.65
CA ARG A 444 44.36 30.86 45.23
C ARG A 444 43.64 29.59 44.78
N ASP A 445 43.86 28.52 45.53
CA ASP A 445 43.35 27.19 45.23
C ASP A 445 41.82 27.16 45.22
N PHE A 446 41.21 27.85 46.18
CA PHE A 446 39.77 28.09 46.21
C PHE A 446 39.27 28.75 44.92
N LEU A 447 39.93 29.84 44.47
CA LEU A 447 39.51 30.57 43.27
C LEU A 447 39.66 29.74 41.99
N VAL A 448 40.68 28.89 41.90
CA VAL A 448 40.88 27.97 40.76
C VAL A 448 39.79 26.90 40.73
N LEU A 449 39.53 26.25 41.87
CA LEU A 449 38.49 25.23 41.98
C LEU A 449 37.09 25.80 41.71
N ALA A 450 36.77 26.93 42.35
CA ALA A 450 35.49 27.60 42.15
C ALA A 450 35.30 27.99 40.68
N GLN A 451 36.36 28.44 39.99
CA GLN A 451 36.30 28.74 38.56
C GLN A 451 35.99 27.49 37.72
N GLU A 452 36.69 26.38 37.96
CA GLU A 452 36.48 25.12 37.23
C GLU A 452 35.02 24.63 37.42
N ARG A 453 34.53 24.60 38.66
CA ARG A 453 33.15 24.19 38.96
C ARG A 453 32.13 25.15 38.36
N LEU A 454 32.41 26.45 38.33
CA LEU A 454 31.56 27.45 37.69
C LEU A 454 31.50 27.24 36.16
N GLU A 455 32.61 26.90 35.52
CA GLU A 455 32.67 26.60 34.08
C GLU A 455 31.88 25.32 33.73
N HIS A 456 32.00 24.27 34.56
CA HIS A 456 31.19 23.06 34.41
C HIS A 456 29.70 23.33 34.56
N TYR A 457 29.31 24.10 35.59
CA TYR A 457 27.93 24.54 35.77
C TYR A 457 27.41 25.34 34.57
N ARG A 458 28.17 26.34 34.11
CA ARG A 458 27.82 27.14 32.92
C ARG A 458 27.61 26.24 31.69
N THR A 459 28.49 25.27 31.48
CA THR A 459 28.40 24.32 30.36
C THR A 459 27.18 23.41 30.46
N ALA A 460 26.91 22.83 31.63
CA ALA A 460 25.75 21.97 31.87
C ALA A 460 24.44 22.74 31.68
N ARG A 461 24.35 23.96 32.24
CA ARG A 461 23.21 24.85 32.09
C ARG A 461 22.95 25.25 30.64
N LEU A 462 24.00 25.55 29.86
CA LEU A 462 23.88 25.82 28.43
C LEU A 462 23.37 24.61 27.64
N LYS A 463 23.89 23.41 27.95
CA LYS A 463 23.41 22.16 27.31
C LYS A 463 21.95 21.89 27.65
N LEU A 464 21.53 22.06 28.90
CA LEU A 464 20.13 21.90 29.28
C LEU A 464 19.24 22.93 28.58
N ALA A 465 19.64 24.21 28.54
CA ALA A 465 18.90 25.25 27.84
C ALA A 465 18.73 24.93 26.35
N ALA A 466 19.80 24.48 25.68
CA ALA A 466 19.75 24.03 24.29
C ALA A 466 18.87 22.78 24.11
N GLY A 467 18.93 21.83 25.05
CA GLY A 467 18.08 20.63 25.07
C GLY A 467 16.60 20.98 25.21
N LYS A 468 16.24 21.86 26.14
CA LYS A 468 14.86 22.37 26.33
C LYS A 468 14.33 23.02 25.05
N LEU A 469 15.12 23.92 24.45
CA LEU A 469 14.75 24.57 23.20
C LEU A 469 14.58 23.56 22.05
N ARG A 470 15.43 22.54 21.97
CA ARG A 470 15.31 21.46 20.97
C ARG A 470 14.03 20.64 21.17
N ALA A 471 13.72 20.24 22.41
CA ALA A 471 12.53 19.47 22.73
C ALA A 471 11.25 20.27 22.45
N GLU A 472 11.21 21.54 22.83
CA GLU A 472 10.11 22.44 22.53
C GLU A 472 9.90 22.60 21.01
N ARG A 473 10.97 22.89 20.27
CA ARG A 473 10.91 23.01 18.80
C ARG A 473 10.44 21.72 18.14
N ALA A 474 11.00 20.57 18.52
CA ALA A 474 10.62 19.28 17.95
C ALA A 474 9.15 18.96 18.21
N THR A 475 8.66 19.23 19.43
CA THR A 475 7.25 19.07 19.80
C THR A 475 6.36 19.99 18.97
N LYS A 476 6.72 21.27 18.85
CA LYS A 476 5.97 22.27 18.08
C LYS A 476 5.90 21.93 16.59
N VAL A 477 6.99 21.46 16.00
CA VAL A 477 7.01 21.04 14.59
C VAL A 477 6.13 19.81 14.39
N SER A 478 6.26 18.79 15.24
CA SER A 478 5.46 17.56 15.15
C SER A 478 3.96 17.85 15.31
N SER A 479 3.57 18.67 16.29
CA SER A 479 2.18 19.02 16.53
C SER A 479 1.60 19.89 15.42
N THR A 480 2.34 20.91 14.95
CA THR A 480 1.90 21.77 13.84
C THR A 480 1.71 20.96 12.57
N TYR A 481 2.67 20.08 12.25
CA TYR A 481 2.56 19.19 11.10
C TYR A 481 1.31 18.32 11.22
N GLY A 482 1.12 17.64 12.36
CA GLY A 482 -0.05 16.79 12.61
C GLY A 482 -1.38 17.53 12.47
N THR A 483 -1.50 18.75 13.00
CA THR A 483 -2.70 19.58 12.87
C THR A 483 -2.99 19.95 11.42
N VAL A 484 -1.98 20.45 10.70
CA VAL A 484 -2.14 20.88 9.30
C VAL A 484 -2.47 19.71 8.39
N THR A 485 -1.78 18.57 8.55
CA THR A 485 -2.06 17.38 7.74
C THR A 485 -3.44 16.82 8.03
N THR A 486 -3.85 16.76 9.30
CA THR A 486 -5.18 16.26 9.66
C THR A 486 -6.27 17.14 9.06
N ALA A 487 -6.16 18.46 9.17
CA ALA A 487 -7.12 19.39 8.58
C ALA A 487 -7.18 19.28 7.04
N ALA A 488 -6.03 19.08 6.38
CA ALA A 488 -5.98 18.87 4.94
C ALA A 488 -6.67 17.56 4.52
N LEU A 489 -6.42 16.46 5.26
CA LEU A 489 -7.06 15.17 5.02
C LEU A 489 -8.58 15.24 5.24
N GLU A 490 -9.02 15.88 6.32
CA GLU A 490 -10.45 16.10 6.59
C GLU A 490 -11.15 16.84 5.45
N ARG A 491 -10.47 17.85 4.87
CA ARG A 491 -11.00 18.57 3.71
C ARG A 491 -11.11 17.67 2.47
N ILE A 492 -10.07 16.90 2.17
CA ILE A 492 -10.07 15.94 1.04
C ILE A 492 -11.21 14.95 1.20
N TYR A 493 -11.37 14.35 2.38
CA TYR A 493 -12.44 13.38 2.63
C TYR A 493 -13.83 13.99 2.49
N LYS A 494 -14.05 15.23 2.92
CA LYS A 494 -15.33 15.93 2.72
C LYS A 494 -15.65 16.18 1.24
N GLU A 495 -14.66 16.58 0.45
CA GLU A 495 -14.85 16.80 -0.99
C GLU A 495 -15.16 15.48 -1.72
N VAL A 496 -14.42 14.41 -1.37
CA VAL A 496 -14.65 13.06 -1.90
C VAL A 496 -16.00 12.51 -1.48
N GLU A 497 -16.41 12.69 -0.22
CA GLU A 497 -17.72 12.26 0.32
C GLU A 497 -18.87 12.87 -0.48
N ALA A 498 -18.83 14.17 -0.76
CA ALA A 498 -19.85 14.86 -1.54
C ALA A 498 -19.95 14.33 -2.97
N ALA A 499 -18.81 14.13 -3.64
CA ALA A 499 -18.76 13.57 -4.98
C ALA A 499 -19.25 12.12 -5.01
N PHE A 500 -18.79 11.29 -4.06
CA PHE A 500 -19.20 9.90 -3.88
C PHE A 500 -20.73 9.79 -3.72
N ALA A 501 -21.31 10.54 -2.79
CA ALA A 501 -22.76 10.53 -2.56
C ALA A 501 -23.54 11.03 -3.79
N SER A 502 -23.00 11.98 -4.56
CA SER A 502 -23.61 12.43 -5.82
C SER A 502 -23.60 11.33 -6.89
N TYR A 503 -22.48 10.62 -7.04
CA TYR A 503 -22.34 9.56 -8.03
C TYR A 503 -23.21 8.35 -7.68
N TYR A 504 -23.23 7.95 -6.40
CA TYR A 504 -24.05 6.83 -5.94
C TYR A 504 -25.55 7.10 -6.12
N ARG A 505 -26.02 8.29 -5.75
CA ARG A 505 -27.41 8.72 -6.03
C ARG A 505 -27.76 8.65 -7.50
N LYS A 506 -26.79 8.96 -8.38
CA LYS A 506 -27.06 8.93 -9.83
C LYS A 506 -27.25 7.51 -10.37
N ILE A 507 -26.56 6.53 -9.80
CA ILE A 507 -26.66 5.13 -10.25
C ILE A 507 -27.85 4.39 -9.63
N ASN A 508 -28.31 4.83 -8.44
CA ASN A 508 -29.41 4.23 -7.69
C ASN A 508 -30.56 5.24 -7.45
N GLU A 509 -30.84 6.10 -8.43
CA GLU A 509 -31.81 7.20 -8.30
C GLU A 509 -33.23 6.68 -7.95
N ASP A 510 -33.58 5.50 -8.49
CA ASP A 510 -34.88 4.86 -8.28
C ASP A 510 -35.07 4.33 -6.84
N ASP A 511 -33.98 3.97 -6.17
CA ASP A 511 -34.01 3.35 -4.83
C ASP A 511 -33.62 4.33 -3.71
N GLU A 512 -32.60 5.15 -3.94
CA GLU A 512 -31.89 5.89 -2.89
C GLU A 512 -31.56 7.34 -3.29
N SER A 513 -32.53 8.06 -3.86
CA SER A 513 -32.36 9.47 -4.29
C SER A 513 -31.92 10.44 -3.19
N SER A 514 -32.17 10.13 -1.91
CA SER A 514 -31.76 10.92 -0.73
C SER A 514 -30.49 10.41 -0.04
N PHE A 515 -29.76 9.48 -0.67
CA PHE A 515 -28.56 8.88 -0.08
C PHE A 515 -27.51 9.91 0.38
N THR A 516 -26.95 9.66 1.56
CA THR A 516 -25.84 10.42 2.13
C THR A 516 -24.77 9.46 2.64
N ALA A 517 -23.53 9.96 2.74
CA ALA A 517 -22.39 9.20 3.21
C ALA A 517 -21.64 10.01 4.26
N LYS A 518 -20.91 9.31 5.13
CA LYS A 518 -20.03 9.88 6.14
C LYS A 518 -18.68 9.18 6.10
N LEU A 519 -17.68 9.92 5.63
CA LEU A 519 -16.26 9.57 5.74
C LEU A 519 -15.71 10.26 6.99
N MET A 520 -15.45 9.44 8.02
CA MET A 520 -15.02 9.92 9.34
C MET A 520 -13.53 9.62 9.53
N PRO A 521 -12.62 10.52 9.11
CA PRO A 521 -11.20 10.35 9.35
C PRO A 521 -10.89 10.45 10.84
N SER A 522 -10.01 9.58 11.30
CA SER A 522 -9.31 9.68 12.58
C SER A 522 -7.88 9.20 12.42
N ILE A 523 -7.04 9.35 13.44
CA ILE A 523 -5.60 9.04 13.34
C ILE A 523 -5.41 7.57 12.90
N GLY A 524 -4.98 7.38 11.66
CA GLY A 524 -4.75 6.06 11.06
C GLY A 524 -6.00 5.21 10.81
N LYS A 525 -7.21 5.80 10.83
CA LYS A 525 -8.47 5.09 10.57
C LYS A 525 -9.43 5.94 9.74
N LEU A 526 -10.24 5.29 8.91
CA LEU A 526 -11.28 5.93 8.10
C LEU A 526 -12.59 5.20 8.35
N GLY A 527 -13.44 5.80 9.19
CA GLY A 527 -14.83 5.39 9.32
C GLY A 527 -15.55 5.65 7.99
N PHE A 528 -16.39 4.72 7.57
CA PHE A 528 -17.16 4.83 6.35
C PHE A 528 -18.54 4.28 6.63
N ASP A 529 -19.47 5.20 6.82
CA ASP A 529 -20.88 4.87 7.03
C ASP A 529 -21.71 5.51 5.93
N VAL A 530 -22.78 4.84 5.54
CA VAL A 530 -23.70 5.23 4.48
C VAL A 530 -25.12 5.19 5.00
N ASP A 531 -25.96 6.12 4.53
CA ASP A 531 -27.37 6.12 4.87
C ASP A 531 -28.07 4.87 4.32
N PHE A 532 -29.08 4.37 5.04
CA PHE A 532 -29.95 3.30 4.56
C PHE A 532 -31.41 3.75 4.62
N TYR A 533 -31.97 4.16 3.47
CA TYR A 533 -33.36 4.63 3.33
C TYR A 533 -33.79 5.68 4.37
N GLY A 534 -32.90 6.60 4.74
CA GLY A 534 -33.15 7.65 5.73
C GLY A 534 -33.24 7.15 7.18
N ARG A 535 -32.87 5.89 7.46
CA ARG A 535 -33.00 5.26 8.79
C ARG A 535 -31.72 5.32 9.62
N GLY A 536 -30.71 6.05 9.16
CA GLY A 536 -29.44 6.21 9.86
C GLY A 536 -28.26 5.77 9.01
N HIS A 537 -27.07 6.01 9.56
CA HIS A 537 -25.80 5.74 8.89
C HIS A 537 -25.18 4.47 9.46
N PHE A 538 -24.79 3.55 8.57
CA PHE A 538 -24.24 2.25 8.93
C PHE A 538 -23.07 1.90 8.02
N PRO A 539 -22.15 1.02 8.44
CA PRO A 539 -21.12 0.50 7.55
C PRO A 539 -21.76 -0.11 6.28
N PRO A 540 -21.18 0.08 5.08
CA PRO A 540 -21.75 -0.43 3.83
C PRO A 540 -22.10 -1.92 3.85
N GLY A 541 -21.31 -2.73 4.56
CA GLY A 541 -21.53 -4.17 4.72
C GLY A 541 -22.70 -4.57 5.63
N ALA A 542 -23.36 -3.62 6.30
CA ALA A 542 -24.40 -3.92 7.29
C ALA A 542 -25.77 -4.24 6.67
N TYR A 543 -26.26 -3.38 5.77
CA TYR A 543 -27.63 -3.47 5.24
C TYR A 543 -27.75 -3.42 3.71
N HIS A 544 -26.68 -3.05 3.00
CA HIS A 544 -26.68 -2.98 1.54
C HIS A 544 -26.26 -4.31 0.92
N SER A 545 -26.88 -4.70 -0.20
CA SER A 545 -26.53 -5.91 -0.93
C SER A 545 -25.17 -5.78 -1.64
N GLU A 546 -24.60 -6.89 -2.11
CA GLU A 546 -23.33 -6.89 -2.85
C GLU A 546 -23.35 -5.95 -4.07
N GLY A 547 -24.48 -5.87 -4.79
CA GLY A 547 -24.65 -4.96 -5.92
C GLY A 547 -24.50 -3.49 -5.53
N HIS A 548 -25.11 -3.10 -4.40
CA HIS A 548 -24.97 -1.74 -3.88
C HIS A 548 -23.52 -1.49 -3.41
N GLN A 549 -22.89 -2.47 -2.74
CA GLN A 549 -21.49 -2.35 -2.29
C GLN A 549 -20.49 -2.21 -3.45
N ASP A 550 -20.63 -3.00 -4.52
CA ASP A 550 -19.79 -2.90 -5.72
C ASP A 550 -20.01 -1.53 -6.42
N GLY A 551 -21.27 -1.06 -6.47
CA GLY A 551 -21.62 0.28 -6.94
C GLY A 551 -20.99 1.40 -6.09
N MET A 552 -21.02 1.27 -4.75
CA MET A 552 -20.35 2.20 -3.84
C MET A 552 -18.85 2.23 -4.06
N GLY A 553 -18.21 1.07 -4.22
CA GLY A 553 -16.78 0.99 -4.49
C GLY A 553 -16.41 1.74 -5.77
N LEU A 554 -17.21 1.58 -6.84
CA LEU A 554 -16.94 2.24 -8.12
C LEU A 554 -17.11 3.75 -7.98
N CYS A 555 -18.18 4.20 -7.33
CA CYS A 555 -18.43 5.63 -7.10
C CYS A 555 -17.34 6.26 -6.24
N LEU A 556 -16.85 5.57 -5.21
CA LEU A 556 -15.78 6.05 -4.33
C LEU A 556 -14.46 6.15 -5.10
N TYR A 557 -14.12 5.13 -5.89
CA TYR A 557 -12.96 5.16 -6.78
C TYR A 557 -13.01 6.35 -7.75
N LEU A 558 -14.14 6.53 -8.45
CA LEU A 558 -14.32 7.62 -9.40
C LEU A 558 -14.23 9.00 -8.74
N ALA A 559 -14.80 9.14 -7.53
CA ALA A 559 -14.70 10.38 -6.74
C ALA A 559 -13.24 10.70 -6.36
N LEU A 560 -12.48 9.69 -5.93
CA LEU A 560 -11.07 9.83 -5.59
C LEU A 560 -10.22 10.18 -6.82
N MET A 561 -10.40 9.47 -7.95
CA MET A 561 -9.69 9.77 -9.19
C MET A 561 -10.02 11.16 -9.73
N ASN A 562 -11.28 11.58 -9.66
CA ASN A 562 -11.68 12.92 -10.06
C ASN A 562 -11.05 14.00 -9.17
N HIS A 563 -10.96 13.77 -7.85
CA HIS A 563 -10.31 14.72 -6.94
C HIS A 563 -8.80 14.80 -7.18
N LEU A 564 -8.12 13.67 -7.36
CA LEU A 564 -6.66 13.61 -7.53
C LEU A 564 -6.20 14.14 -8.88
N LEU A 565 -6.88 13.73 -9.96
CA LEU A 565 -6.41 13.94 -11.32
C LEU A 565 -7.26 14.97 -12.07
N GLY A 566 -8.53 15.16 -11.68
CA GLY A 566 -9.44 16.12 -12.32
C GLY A 566 -9.49 15.93 -13.83
N MET A 567 -9.23 17.01 -14.58
CA MET A 567 -9.16 16.97 -16.06
C MET A 567 -8.08 16.04 -16.60
N ASN A 568 -7.07 15.70 -15.80
CA ASN A 568 -6.05 14.74 -16.19
C ASN A 568 -6.55 13.31 -16.11
N PHE A 569 -7.68 12.98 -15.46
CA PHE A 569 -8.23 11.62 -15.44
C PHE A 569 -8.74 11.20 -16.84
N THR A 570 -7.84 10.78 -17.72
CA THR A 570 -8.15 10.47 -19.13
C THR A 570 -8.27 8.99 -19.43
N PHE A 571 -8.00 8.11 -18.46
CA PHE A 571 -7.87 6.67 -18.70
C PHE A 571 -8.14 5.84 -17.43
N ALA A 572 -8.94 4.77 -17.58
CA ALA A 572 -9.13 3.74 -16.56
C ALA A 572 -9.44 2.36 -17.18
N VAL A 573 -9.05 1.29 -16.49
CA VAL A 573 -9.30 -0.11 -16.83
C VAL A 573 -10.15 -0.73 -15.73
N LEU A 574 -11.32 -1.24 -16.08
CA LEU A 574 -12.32 -1.78 -15.17
C LEU A 574 -12.47 -3.28 -15.40
N ASP A 575 -11.94 -4.09 -14.48
CA ASP A 575 -11.79 -5.54 -14.60
C ASP A 575 -12.88 -6.30 -13.81
N ASP A 576 -13.94 -6.74 -14.49
CA ASP A 576 -15.08 -7.47 -13.91
C ASP A 576 -15.71 -6.78 -12.67
N VAL A 577 -15.83 -5.45 -12.70
CA VAL A 577 -16.21 -4.60 -11.56
C VAL A 577 -17.69 -4.62 -11.15
N LEU A 578 -18.63 -4.98 -12.03
CA LEU A 578 -20.08 -4.78 -11.82
C LEU A 578 -20.91 -6.05 -11.98
N MET A 579 -20.32 -7.19 -11.61
CA MET A 579 -20.95 -8.50 -11.79
C MET A 579 -22.22 -8.67 -10.95
N SER A 580 -22.24 -8.15 -9.72
CA SER A 580 -23.35 -8.25 -8.76
C SER A 580 -24.45 -7.20 -8.95
N VAL A 581 -24.24 -6.23 -9.86
CA VAL A 581 -25.14 -5.09 -10.06
C VAL A 581 -26.21 -5.47 -11.08
N ASP A 582 -27.47 -5.15 -10.79
CA ASP A 582 -28.59 -5.46 -11.68
C ASP A 582 -28.60 -4.63 -12.97
N ALA A 583 -29.34 -5.12 -13.96
CA ALA A 583 -29.46 -4.55 -15.30
C ALA A 583 -29.88 -3.06 -15.32
N GLY A 584 -30.78 -2.65 -14.40
CA GLY A 584 -31.23 -1.26 -14.29
C GLY A 584 -30.11 -0.32 -13.89
N HIS A 585 -29.44 -0.61 -12.77
CA HIS A 585 -28.35 0.20 -12.23
C HIS A 585 -27.14 0.24 -13.18
N ARG A 586 -26.86 -0.87 -13.88
CA ARG A 586 -25.86 -0.93 -14.94
C ARG A 586 -26.06 0.13 -16.04
N ARG A 587 -27.29 0.40 -16.46
CA ARG A 587 -27.56 1.49 -17.44
C ARG A 587 -27.26 2.86 -16.86
N GLN A 588 -27.62 3.07 -15.59
CA GLN A 588 -27.30 4.32 -14.90
C GLN A 588 -25.79 4.52 -14.71
N VAL A 589 -25.02 3.45 -14.52
CA VAL A 589 -23.55 3.52 -14.55
C VAL A 589 -23.05 4.00 -15.92
N CYS A 590 -23.58 3.47 -17.03
CA CYS A 590 -23.22 3.97 -18.36
C CYS A 590 -23.54 5.48 -18.50
N ALA A 591 -24.70 5.91 -17.99
CA ALA A 591 -25.08 7.32 -18.00
C ALA A 591 -24.11 8.18 -17.16
N LEU A 592 -23.78 7.75 -15.94
CA LEU A 592 -22.83 8.42 -15.05
C LEU A 592 -21.47 8.60 -15.73
N LEU A 593 -20.91 7.54 -16.32
CA LEU A 593 -19.59 7.59 -16.96
C LEU A 593 -19.55 8.55 -18.15
N LYS A 594 -20.60 8.57 -18.99
CA LYS A 594 -20.70 9.51 -20.12
C LYS A 594 -20.84 10.96 -19.65
N ASP A 595 -21.66 11.20 -18.64
CA ASP A 595 -22.00 12.54 -18.16
C ASP A 595 -20.86 13.16 -17.34
N ARG A 596 -20.32 12.42 -16.37
CA ARG A 596 -19.30 12.93 -15.44
C ARG A 596 -17.87 12.76 -15.95
N PHE A 597 -17.62 11.78 -16.83
CA PHE A 597 -16.28 11.43 -17.31
C PHE A 597 -16.17 11.37 -18.85
N PRO A 598 -16.64 12.39 -19.60
CA PRO A 598 -16.68 12.34 -21.07
C PRO A 598 -15.30 12.31 -21.73
N ASN A 599 -14.25 12.75 -21.01
CA ASN A 599 -12.88 12.80 -21.52
C ASN A 599 -12.04 11.59 -21.12
N THR A 600 -12.60 10.67 -20.34
CA THR A 600 -11.94 9.49 -19.82
C THR A 600 -12.22 8.30 -20.73
N GLN A 601 -11.16 7.63 -21.18
CA GLN A 601 -11.26 6.36 -21.88
C GLN A 601 -11.38 5.23 -20.86
N PHE A 602 -12.45 4.45 -20.97
CA PHE A 602 -12.68 3.26 -20.15
C PHE A 602 -12.46 1.99 -20.97
N ILE A 603 -11.58 1.11 -20.47
CA ILE A 603 -11.40 -0.25 -20.99
C ILE A 603 -12.04 -1.21 -20.00
N PHE A 604 -13.04 -1.97 -20.44
CA PHE A 604 -13.76 -2.92 -19.61
C PHE A 604 -13.32 -4.36 -19.92
N THR A 605 -13.25 -5.20 -18.90
CA THR A 605 -13.40 -6.65 -19.09
C THR A 605 -14.71 -7.09 -18.44
N THR A 606 -15.40 -8.03 -19.08
CA THR A 606 -16.59 -8.64 -18.47
C THR A 606 -16.82 -10.05 -18.97
N HIS A 607 -17.35 -10.93 -18.13
CA HIS A 607 -17.91 -12.21 -18.59
C HIS A 607 -19.39 -12.14 -18.98
N ASP A 608 -20.04 -10.99 -18.75
CA ASP A 608 -21.49 -10.82 -18.96
C ASP A 608 -21.81 -10.18 -20.32
N GLU A 609 -22.40 -10.97 -21.22
CA GLU A 609 -22.82 -10.52 -22.56
C GLU A 609 -23.94 -9.47 -22.52
N ILE A 610 -24.81 -9.53 -21.51
CA ILE A 610 -25.91 -8.57 -21.34
C ILE A 610 -25.32 -7.21 -20.95
N TRP A 611 -24.30 -7.21 -20.09
CA TRP A 611 -23.59 -5.97 -19.75
C TRP A 611 -22.94 -5.33 -20.97
N LEU A 612 -22.25 -6.12 -21.81
CA LEU A 612 -21.72 -5.62 -23.09
C LEU A 612 -22.81 -5.01 -23.98
N ARG A 613 -23.97 -5.66 -24.08
CA ARG A 613 -25.11 -5.14 -24.85
C ARG A 613 -25.64 -3.83 -24.29
N HIS A 614 -25.76 -3.69 -22.97
CA HIS A 614 -26.15 -2.42 -22.35
C HIS A 614 -25.14 -1.30 -22.62
N MET A 615 -23.84 -1.57 -22.53
CA MET A 615 -22.82 -0.57 -22.88
C MET A 615 -22.93 -0.10 -24.34
N LYS A 616 -23.27 -1.02 -25.25
CA LYS A 616 -23.53 -0.69 -26.67
C LYS A 616 -24.83 0.09 -26.85
N SER A 617 -25.93 -0.34 -26.24
CA SER A 617 -27.25 0.31 -26.39
C SER A 617 -27.26 1.71 -25.80
N GLU A 618 -26.57 1.91 -24.68
CA GLU A 618 -26.38 3.21 -24.05
C GLU A 618 -25.34 4.07 -24.79
N GLY A 619 -24.68 3.56 -25.83
CA GLY A 619 -23.66 4.30 -26.58
C GLY A 619 -22.39 4.60 -25.79
N LEU A 620 -22.15 3.93 -24.66
CA LEU A 620 -20.88 4.03 -23.92
C LEU A 620 -19.73 3.45 -24.77
N ILE A 621 -20.01 2.37 -25.51
CA ILE A 621 -19.07 1.72 -26.43
C ILE A 621 -19.67 1.73 -27.84
N ARG A 622 -18.86 2.11 -28.84
CA ARG A 622 -19.27 2.04 -30.25
C ARG A 622 -19.41 0.60 -30.71
N SER A 623 -20.32 0.34 -31.65
CA SER A 623 -20.69 -1.02 -32.09
C SER A 623 -19.54 -1.94 -32.48
N ARG A 624 -18.37 -1.41 -32.88
CA ARG A 624 -17.18 -2.17 -33.31
C ARG A 624 -16.00 -2.14 -32.35
N ASN A 625 -16.10 -1.48 -31.19
CA ASN A 625 -14.99 -1.34 -30.24
C ASN A 625 -15.12 -2.35 -29.09
N PHE A 626 -15.11 -3.62 -29.41
CA PHE A 626 -15.12 -4.70 -28.42
C PHE A 626 -14.40 -5.93 -28.99
N ALA A 627 -13.84 -6.76 -28.11
CA ALA A 627 -13.36 -8.10 -28.45
C ALA A 627 -14.24 -9.14 -27.75
N HIS A 628 -14.65 -10.18 -28.45
CA HIS A 628 -15.43 -11.28 -27.89
C HIS A 628 -14.57 -12.55 -27.85
N PHE A 629 -14.03 -12.86 -26.67
CA PHE A 629 -13.18 -14.03 -26.45
C PHE A 629 -14.02 -15.29 -26.30
N ARG A 630 -13.72 -16.27 -27.15
CA ARG A 630 -14.39 -17.58 -27.19
C ARG A 630 -13.82 -18.54 -26.16
N THR A 631 -12.54 -18.84 -26.32
CA THR A 631 -11.83 -19.88 -25.58
C THR A 631 -10.40 -19.44 -25.35
N TRP A 632 -9.71 -20.23 -24.54
CA TRP A 632 -8.30 -20.08 -24.26
C TRP A 632 -7.65 -21.47 -24.24
N THR A 633 -6.50 -21.58 -24.89
CA THR A 633 -5.63 -22.75 -24.76
C THR A 633 -4.21 -22.31 -24.46
N VAL A 634 -3.39 -23.20 -23.90
CA VAL A 634 -1.98 -22.91 -23.65
C VAL A 634 -1.19 -22.66 -24.94
N ASP A 635 -1.60 -23.27 -26.05
CA ASP A 635 -0.88 -23.21 -27.32
C ASP A 635 -1.19 -21.95 -28.12
N PHE A 636 -2.45 -21.49 -28.09
CA PHE A 636 -2.90 -20.35 -28.89
C PHE A 636 -3.15 -19.08 -28.06
N GLY A 637 -3.37 -19.23 -26.75
CA GLY A 637 -3.81 -18.13 -25.89
C GLY A 637 -5.29 -17.81 -26.10
N PRO A 638 -5.72 -16.56 -25.84
CA PRO A 638 -7.12 -16.15 -26.02
C PRO A 638 -7.47 -16.04 -27.51
N THR A 639 -8.55 -16.70 -27.93
CA THR A 639 -9.06 -16.64 -29.33
C THR A 639 -10.36 -15.84 -29.40
N GLU A 640 -10.47 -14.94 -30.38
CA GLU A 640 -11.68 -14.14 -30.61
C GLU A 640 -12.68 -14.88 -31.50
N TRP A 641 -13.96 -14.52 -31.37
CA TRP A 641 -14.97 -14.82 -32.40
C TRP A 641 -14.81 -13.84 -33.57
N ASP A 642 -13.71 -13.94 -34.33
CA ASP A 642 -13.60 -13.36 -35.68
C ASP A 642 -13.73 -14.50 -36.70
N ASP A 643 -14.68 -14.37 -37.64
CA ASP A 643 -14.87 -15.32 -38.74
C ASP A 643 -13.54 -15.67 -39.40
N ARG A 644 -12.63 -14.70 -39.56
CA ARG A 644 -11.32 -14.93 -40.20
C ARG A 644 -10.40 -15.87 -39.43
N ASP A 645 -10.44 -15.84 -38.10
CA ASP A 645 -9.55 -16.62 -37.25
C ASP A 645 -10.03 -18.07 -37.13
N VAL A 646 -11.34 -18.27 -37.03
CA VAL A 646 -11.93 -19.62 -36.92
C VAL A 646 -11.68 -20.46 -38.17
N TRP A 647 -11.85 -19.89 -39.36
CA TRP A 647 -11.61 -20.64 -40.61
C TRP A 647 -10.14 -20.99 -40.78
N ALA A 648 -9.22 -20.10 -40.42
CA ALA A 648 -7.78 -20.39 -40.44
C ALA A 648 -7.39 -21.48 -39.43
N GLU A 649 -7.99 -21.48 -38.24
CA GLU A 649 -7.78 -22.51 -37.23
C GLU A 649 -8.34 -23.87 -37.68
N LEU A 650 -9.52 -23.88 -38.31
CA LEU A 650 -10.08 -25.08 -38.94
C LEU A 650 -9.15 -25.64 -40.02
N GLU A 651 -8.59 -24.78 -40.88
CA GLU A 651 -7.60 -25.18 -41.89
C GLU A 651 -6.36 -25.83 -41.25
N VAL A 652 -5.90 -25.33 -40.09
CA VAL A 652 -4.76 -25.92 -39.35
C VAL A 652 -5.10 -27.30 -38.78
N TYR A 653 -6.27 -27.48 -38.15
CA TYR A 653 -6.68 -28.79 -37.62
C TYR A 653 -6.85 -29.82 -38.76
N VAL A 654 -7.46 -29.40 -39.87
CA VAL A 654 -7.58 -30.21 -41.08
C VAL A 654 -6.20 -30.56 -41.62
N ALA A 655 -5.27 -29.62 -41.72
CA ALA A 655 -3.89 -29.89 -42.18
C ALA A 655 -3.12 -30.87 -41.26
N LYS A 656 -3.38 -30.83 -39.94
CA LYS A 656 -2.80 -31.75 -38.94
C LYS A 656 -3.52 -33.11 -38.87
N ASN A 657 -4.53 -33.34 -39.70
CA ASN A 657 -5.35 -34.54 -39.71
C ASN A 657 -6.12 -34.78 -38.39
N ASP A 658 -6.39 -33.71 -37.64
CA ASP A 658 -7.19 -33.73 -36.41
C ASP A 658 -8.64 -33.36 -36.73
N VAL A 659 -9.37 -34.32 -37.31
CA VAL A 659 -10.77 -34.15 -37.71
C VAL A 659 -11.68 -33.95 -36.50
N ARG A 660 -11.36 -34.55 -35.35
CA ARG A 660 -12.16 -34.41 -34.13
C ARG A 660 -12.11 -32.98 -33.58
N GLY A 661 -10.91 -32.40 -33.52
CA GLY A 661 -10.71 -31.00 -33.14
C GLY A 661 -11.40 -30.05 -34.12
N ALA A 662 -11.24 -30.28 -35.43
CA ALA A 662 -11.87 -29.47 -36.46
C ALA A 662 -13.41 -29.53 -36.42
N ALA A 663 -14.00 -30.72 -36.24
CA ALA A 663 -15.44 -30.91 -36.12
C ALA A 663 -16.03 -30.21 -34.90
N ALA A 664 -15.38 -30.34 -33.74
CA ALA A 664 -15.80 -29.65 -32.52
C ALA A 664 -15.74 -28.12 -32.69
N LEU A 665 -14.64 -27.62 -33.26
CA LEU A 665 -14.45 -26.19 -33.53
C LEU A 665 -15.53 -25.64 -34.47
N LEU A 666 -15.80 -26.33 -35.58
CA LEU A 666 -16.83 -25.94 -36.55
C LEU A 666 -18.21 -25.91 -35.89
N ARG A 667 -18.55 -26.93 -35.08
CA ARG A 667 -19.82 -26.98 -34.37
C ARG A 667 -20.01 -25.80 -33.42
N HIS A 668 -19.02 -25.52 -32.57
CA HIS A 668 -19.09 -24.40 -31.65
C HIS A 668 -19.21 -23.06 -32.38
N TYR A 669 -18.51 -22.92 -33.51
CA TYR A 669 -18.65 -21.74 -34.35
C TYR A 669 -20.03 -21.58 -34.93
N LEU A 670 -20.61 -22.65 -35.47
CA LEU A 670 -21.96 -22.61 -35.97
C LEU A 670 -22.98 -22.29 -34.85
N GLU A 671 -22.74 -22.74 -33.61
CA GLU A 671 -23.60 -22.42 -32.46
C GLU A 671 -23.58 -20.92 -32.15
N HIS A 672 -22.38 -20.34 -32.07
CA HIS A 672 -22.20 -18.91 -31.86
C HIS A 672 -22.82 -18.09 -33.01
N PHE A 673 -22.49 -18.46 -34.25
CA PHE A 673 -23.04 -17.85 -35.45
C PHE A 673 -24.57 -17.91 -35.48
N ALA A 674 -25.15 -19.08 -35.19
CA ALA A 674 -26.60 -19.26 -35.22
C ALA A 674 -27.31 -18.43 -34.14
N LYS A 675 -26.69 -18.29 -32.96
CA LYS A 675 -27.21 -17.43 -31.88
C LYS A 675 -27.25 -15.97 -32.32
N GLU A 676 -26.15 -15.45 -32.87
CA GLU A 676 -26.06 -14.07 -33.37
C GLU A 676 -27.03 -13.84 -34.55
N ALA A 677 -27.11 -14.79 -35.49
CA ALA A 677 -28.01 -14.71 -36.64
C ALA A 677 -29.49 -14.73 -36.21
N CYS A 678 -29.85 -15.57 -35.25
CA CYS A 678 -31.21 -15.57 -34.68
C CYS A 678 -31.56 -14.22 -34.04
N ASP A 679 -30.64 -13.64 -33.26
CA ASP A 679 -30.84 -12.35 -32.61
C ASP A 679 -31.01 -11.23 -33.66
N ARG A 680 -30.03 -11.07 -34.55
CA ARG A 680 -30.02 -10.00 -35.57
C ARG A 680 -31.18 -10.07 -36.56
N LEU A 681 -31.59 -11.26 -36.96
CA LEU A 681 -32.71 -11.45 -37.88
C LEU A 681 -34.06 -11.47 -37.15
N ARG A 682 -34.05 -11.45 -35.81
CA ARG A 682 -35.22 -11.60 -34.94
C ARG A 682 -35.99 -12.89 -35.26
N ALA A 683 -35.25 -14.00 -35.33
CA ALA A 683 -35.80 -15.32 -35.58
C ALA A 683 -36.64 -15.80 -34.38
N SER A 684 -37.76 -16.47 -34.65
CA SER A 684 -38.59 -17.05 -33.59
C SER A 684 -38.00 -18.37 -33.12
N VAL A 685 -37.51 -18.39 -31.88
CA VAL A 685 -37.02 -19.57 -31.17
C VAL A 685 -37.95 -19.91 -30.01
N GLU A 686 -37.98 -21.18 -29.60
CA GLU A 686 -38.74 -21.60 -28.42
C GLU A 686 -38.17 -20.90 -27.18
N PHE A 687 -39.03 -20.34 -26.32
CA PHE A 687 -38.56 -19.67 -25.11
C PHE A 687 -38.05 -20.69 -24.08
N ARG A 688 -36.83 -20.49 -23.59
CA ARG A 688 -36.27 -21.25 -22.47
C ARG A 688 -35.76 -20.32 -21.39
N GLY A 689 -36.18 -20.57 -20.15
CA GLY A 689 -35.81 -19.73 -19.00
C GLY A 689 -34.32 -19.81 -18.63
N ASP A 690 -33.62 -20.87 -19.03
CA ASP A 690 -32.17 -21.05 -18.83
C ASP A 690 -31.31 -20.45 -19.95
N ALA A 691 -31.93 -19.94 -21.01
CA ALA A 691 -31.29 -19.44 -22.23
C ALA A 691 -30.29 -20.44 -22.88
N GLN A 692 -30.44 -21.74 -22.63
CA GLN A 692 -29.62 -22.78 -23.24
C GLN A 692 -30.22 -23.22 -24.58
N PHE A 693 -29.61 -22.72 -25.66
CA PHE A 693 -29.99 -23.03 -27.02
C PHE A 693 -28.90 -23.83 -27.72
N MET A 694 -29.28 -24.90 -28.40
CA MET A 694 -28.35 -25.75 -29.15
C MET A 694 -28.33 -25.40 -30.63
N LEU A 695 -27.28 -25.84 -31.33
CA LEU A 695 -27.12 -25.63 -32.76
C LEU A 695 -28.35 -26.03 -33.59
N GLY A 696 -28.87 -27.24 -33.30
CA GLY A 696 -30.03 -27.81 -33.99
C GLY A 696 -31.32 -27.04 -33.79
N GLU A 697 -31.39 -26.16 -32.79
CA GLU A 697 -32.54 -25.30 -32.52
C GLU A 697 -32.36 -23.94 -33.19
N LEU A 698 -31.15 -23.37 -33.09
CA LEU A 698 -30.86 -22.02 -33.56
C LEU A 698 -30.65 -21.95 -35.07
N LEU A 699 -29.76 -22.78 -35.62
CA LEU A 699 -29.36 -22.65 -37.02
C LEU A 699 -30.54 -22.83 -37.97
N PRO A 700 -31.50 -23.75 -37.72
CA PRO A 700 -32.67 -23.84 -38.56
C PRO A 700 -33.55 -22.60 -38.56
N ARG A 701 -33.71 -21.96 -37.39
CA ARG A 701 -34.52 -20.75 -37.24
C ARG A 701 -33.86 -19.56 -37.90
N ALA A 702 -32.54 -19.40 -37.74
CA ALA A 702 -31.77 -18.38 -38.45
C ALA A 702 -31.89 -18.53 -39.98
N THR A 703 -31.69 -19.76 -40.48
CA THR A 703 -31.74 -20.10 -41.91
C THR A 703 -33.10 -19.81 -42.53
N SER A 704 -34.18 -20.30 -41.91
CA SER A 704 -35.55 -20.05 -42.39
C SER A 704 -35.86 -18.55 -42.36
N THR A 705 -35.46 -17.85 -41.30
CA THR A 705 -35.76 -16.43 -41.13
C THR A 705 -35.08 -15.58 -42.20
N LEU A 706 -33.80 -15.83 -42.53
CA LEU A 706 -33.13 -15.11 -43.61
C LEU A 706 -33.83 -15.34 -44.96
N GLY A 707 -34.17 -16.59 -45.27
CA GLY A 707 -34.91 -16.92 -46.49
C GLY A 707 -36.26 -16.20 -46.58
N ASP A 708 -37.01 -16.15 -45.48
CA ASP A 708 -38.30 -15.44 -45.42
C ASP A 708 -38.14 -13.93 -45.55
N LEU A 709 -37.08 -13.36 -44.97
CA LEU A 709 -36.78 -11.93 -45.09
C LEU A 709 -36.39 -11.56 -46.53
N LEU A 710 -35.60 -12.38 -47.22
CA LEU A 710 -35.25 -12.17 -48.63
C LEU A 710 -36.51 -12.26 -49.53
N LYS A 711 -37.39 -13.23 -49.29
CA LYS A 711 -38.68 -13.32 -50.00
C LYS A 711 -39.56 -12.09 -49.75
N LYS A 712 -39.66 -11.64 -48.50
CA LYS A 712 -40.41 -10.42 -48.15
C LYS A 712 -39.81 -9.18 -48.81
N ALA A 713 -38.49 -9.05 -48.81
CA ALA A 713 -37.78 -7.97 -49.49
C ALA A 713 -38.07 -7.96 -50.99
N LYS A 714 -38.09 -9.13 -51.63
CA LYS A 714 -38.41 -9.29 -53.06
C LYS A 714 -39.84 -8.86 -53.37
N VAL A 715 -40.81 -9.30 -52.57
CA VAL A 715 -42.23 -8.90 -52.70
C VAL A 715 -42.40 -7.39 -52.48
N ALA A 716 -41.72 -6.84 -51.48
CA ALA A 716 -41.71 -5.39 -51.26
C ALA A 716 -41.13 -4.65 -52.48
N ALA A 717 -39.94 -5.01 -52.96
CA ALA A 717 -39.32 -4.40 -54.14
C ALA A 717 -40.22 -4.47 -55.40
N HIS A 718 -40.92 -5.59 -55.61
CA HIS A 718 -41.94 -5.71 -56.66
C HIS A 718 -43.08 -4.72 -56.48
N SER A 719 -43.63 -4.57 -55.26
CA SER A 719 -44.72 -3.63 -54.98
C SER A 719 -44.32 -2.16 -55.19
N TRP A 720 -43.03 -1.84 -55.05
CA TRP A 720 -42.45 -0.52 -55.32
C TRP A 720 -41.95 -0.34 -56.77
N ASN A 721 -42.11 -1.36 -57.62
CA ASN A 721 -41.66 -1.38 -59.03
C ASN A 721 -40.14 -1.18 -59.21
N GLN A 722 -39.32 -1.66 -58.28
CA GLN A 722 -37.85 -1.57 -58.29
C GLN A 722 -37.21 -2.80 -58.95
N LYS A 723 -37.18 -2.83 -60.29
CA LYS A 723 -36.76 -4.03 -61.06
C LYS A 723 -35.31 -4.43 -60.81
N ASP A 724 -34.41 -3.46 -60.72
CA ASP A 724 -32.99 -3.62 -60.41
C ASP A 724 -32.77 -4.25 -59.02
N VAL A 725 -33.55 -3.81 -58.03
CA VAL A 725 -33.51 -4.36 -56.67
C VAL A 725 -34.04 -5.79 -56.62
N VAL A 726 -35.10 -6.10 -57.40
CA VAL A 726 -35.65 -7.46 -57.51
C VAL A 726 -34.62 -8.43 -58.11
N GLU A 727 -33.92 -8.04 -59.17
CA GLU A 727 -32.87 -8.87 -59.78
C GLU A 727 -31.74 -9.14 -58.79
N ARG A 728 -31.28 -8.09 -58.08
CA ARG A 728 -30.27 -8.22 -57.03
C ARG A 728 -30.70 -9.15 -55.90
N ILE A 729 -31.93 -9.02 -55.39
CA ILE A 729 -32.46 -9.92 -54.35
C ILE A 729 -32.56 -11.36 -54.86
N THR A 730 -32.98 -11.55 -56.11
CA THR A 730 -33.10 -12.90 -56.72
C THR A 730 -31.76 -13.61 -56.83
N ALA A 731 -30.70 -12.88 -57.20
CA ALA A 731 -29.34 -13.42 -57.25
C ALA A 731 -28.87 -13.87 -55.85
N ILE A 732 -29.10 -13.04 -54.83
CA ILE A 732 -28.72 -13.35 -53.43
C ILE A 732 -29.54 -14.51 -52.88
N GLU A 733 -30.85 -14.54 -53.13
CA GLU A 733 -31.76 -15.63 -52.75
C GLU A 733 -31.32 -16.97 -53.38
N THR A 734 -30.91 -16.95 -54.66
CA THR A 734 -30.41 -18.13 -55.37
C THR A 734 -29.07 -18.61 -54.81
N ALA A 735 -28.13 -17.70 -54.59
CA ALA A 735 -26.82 -18.01 -54.01
C ALA A 735 -26.95 -18.59 -52.59
N PHE A 736 -27.82 -17.99 -51.77
CA PHE A 736 -28.15 -18.48 -50.43
C PHE A 736 -28.76 -19.89 -50.48
N GLY A 737 -29.70 -20.14 -51.40
CA GLY A 737 -30.30 -21.46 -51.60
C GLY A 737 -29.27 -22.53 -51.97
N GLN A 738 -28.36 -22.22 -52.90
CA GLN A 738 -27.27 -23.13 -53.28
C GLN A 738 -26.30 -23.41 -52.14
N ALA A 739 -25.91 -22.37 -51.37
CA ALA A 739 -25.05 -22.52 -50.21
C ALA A 739 -25.70 -23.38 -49.12
N LYS A 740 -27.01 -23.19 -48.87
CA LYS A 740 -27.82 -24.00 -47.94
C LYS A 740 -27.87 -25.47 -48.37
N THR A 741 -28.07 -25.77 -49.65
CA THR A 741 -28.12 -27.17 -50.12
C THR A 741 -26.77 -27.87 -49.98
N LYS A 742 -25.66 -27.16 -50.24
CA LYS A 742 -24.30 -27.72 -50.15
C LYS A 742 -23.90 -28.16 -48.72
N THR A 743 -24.46 -27.56 -47.68
CA THR A 743 -24.19 -27.98 -46.29
C THR A 743 -24.91 -29.28 -45.90
N GLY A 744 -25.79 -29.81 -46.75
CA GLY A 744 -26.63 -30.97 -46.39
C GLY A 744 -27.71 -30.65 -45.35
N TYR A 745 -28.02 -29.36 -45.15
CA TYR A 745 -28.94 -28.86 -44.12
C TYR A 745 -30.30 -29.59 -44.09
N GLU A 746 -30.84 -29.98 -45.25
CA GLU A 746 -32.15 -30.64 -45.34
C GLU A 746 -32.11 -32.09 -44.84
N ASN A 747 -30.97 -32.78 -45.00
CA ASN A 747 -30.76 -34.11 -44.43
C ASN A 747 -30.59 -34.06 -42.90
N TRP A 748 -30.07 -32.94 -42.39
CA TRP A 748 -29.87 -32.71 -40.97
C TRP A 748 -31.18 -32.49 -40.20
N GLN A 749 -32.18 -31.86 -40.83
CA GLN A 749 -33.51 -31.64 -40.22
C GLN A 749 -34.35 -32.92 -40.06
N ILE A 750 -34.08 -33.94 -40.88
CA ILE A 750 -34.90 -35.17 -40.94
C ILE A 750 -34.45 -36.20 -39.90
N ASN A 751 -33.21 -36.11 -39.40
CA ASN A 751 -32.63 -37.11 -38.51
C ASN A 751 -32.40 -36.55 -37.11
N THR A 752 -33.45 -36.56 -36.29
CA THR A 752 -33.47 -36.06 -34.90
C THR A 752 -32.54 -36.84 -33.94
N ALA A 753 -31.87 -37.90 -34.41
CA ALA A 753 -30.95 -38.73 -33.62
C ALA A 753 -29.47 -38.30 -33.72
N VAL A 754 -29.11 -37.37 -34.63
CA VAL A 754 -27.71 -37.02 -34.96
C VAL A 754 -27.15 -35.91 -34.04
N HIS A 755 -27.54 -35.92 -32.77
CA HIS A 755 -27.05 -34.97 -31.76
C HIS A 755 -25.60 -35.23 -31.32
N PHE A 756 -25.05 -36.42 -31.64
CA PHE A 756 -23.64 -36.76 -31.44
C PHE A 756 -22.81 -36.43 -32.68
N ASN A 757 -21.57 -35.99 -32.43
CA ASN A 757 -20.61 -35.41 -33.36
C ASN A 757 -20.17 -36.38 -34.48
N GLU A 758 -21.06 -36.83 -35.38
CA GLU A 758 -20.73 -37.77 -36.49
C GLU A 758 -19.61 -37.24 -37.39
N TRP A 759 -19.45 -35.92 -37.48
CA TRP A 759 -18.33 -35.28 -38.16
C TRP A 759 -16.97 -35.67 -37.59
N ALA A 760 -16.88 -35.99 -36.30
CA ALA A 760 -15.66 -36.40 -35.63
C ALA A 760 -15.16 -37.79 -36.05
N ASP A 761 -16.03 -38.60 -36.68
CA ASP A 761 -15.70 -39.92 -37.19
C ASP A 761 -15.41 -39.92 -38.71
N LEU A 762 -15.50 -38.75 -39.36
CA LEU A 762 -15.12 -38.58 -40.76
C LEU A 762 -13.61 -38.65 -40.96
N LYS A 763 -13.19 -39.01 -42.17
CA LYS A 763 -11.80 -38.82 -42.60
C LYS A 763 -11.63 -37.39 -43.11
N ASN A 764 -10.39 -36.92 -43.10
CA ASN A 764 -10.03 -35.58 -43.55
C ASN A 764 -10.53 -35.25 -44.97
N GLN A 765 -10.44 -36.21 -45.90
CA GLN A 765 -10.95 -36.07 -47.27
C GLN A 765 -12.46 -35.83 -47.34
N ASP A 766 -13.22 -36.33 -46.36
CA ASP A 766 -14.67 -36.19 -46.28
C ASP A 766 -15.08 -34.96 -45.47
N PHE A 767 -14.25 -34.51 -44.52
CA PHE A 767 -14.54 -33.36 -43.66
C PHE A 767 -14.14 -32.01 -44.28
N ALA A 768 -13.07 -31.93 -45.06
CA ALA A 768 -12.65 -30.67 -45.69
C ALA A 768 -13.74 -30.03 -46.59
N PRO A 769 -14.51 -30.79 -47.40
CA PRO A 769 -15.66 -30.25 -48.14
C PRO A 769 -16.78 -29.70 -47.24
N VAL A 770 -16.98 -30.28 -46.04
CA VAL A 770 -17.98 -29.81 -45.07
C VAL A 770 -17.61 -28.42 -44.54
N VAL A 771 -16.33 -28.21 -44.21
CA VAL A 771 -15.81 -26.91 -43.76
C VAL A 771 -16.06 -25.82 -44.82
N GLU A 772 -15.73 -26.10 -46.08
CA GLU A 772 -15.90 -25.13 -47.18
C GLU A 772 -17.39 -24.81 -47.46
N ALA A 773 -18.25 -25.83 -47.38
CA ALA A 773 -19.69 -25.65 -47.53
C ALA A 773 -20.26 -24.72 -46.45
N PHE A 774 -19.88 -24.93 -45.19
CA PHE A 774 -20.33 -24.08 -44.08
C PHE A 774 -19.72 -22.68 -44.12
N ARG A 775 -18.47 -22.51 -44.58
CA ARG A 775 -17.83 -21.20 -44.81
C ARG A 775 -18.61 -20.36 -45.82
N THR A 776 -18.97 -20.98 -46.94
CA THR A 776 -19.81 -20.32 -47.96
C THR A 776 -21.19 -19.98 -47.42
N PHE A 777 -21.78 -20.89 -46.64
CA PHE A 777 -23.12 -20.72 -46.08
C PHE A 777 -23.23 -19.60 -45.05
N THR A 778 -22.30 -19.53 -44.08
CA THR A 778 -22.33 -18.43 -43.10
C THR A 778 -22.01 -17.09 -43.74
N GLY A 779 -21.15 -17.07 -44.77
CA GLY A 779 -20.87 -15.87 -45.57
C GLY A 779 -22.11 -15.25 -46.21
N ALA A 780 -23.14 -16.05 -46.55
CA ALA A 780 -24.39 -15.53 -47.12
C ALA A 780 -25.24 -14.69 -46.14
N PHE A 781 -24.94 -14.74 -44.84
CA PHE A 781 -25.57 -13.90 -43.82
C PHE A 781 -24.85 -12.56 -43.64
N ALA A 782 -23.74 -12.32 -44.34
CA ALA A 782 -22.94 -11.11 -44.21
C ALA A 782 -23.00 -10.24 -45.47
N CYS A 783 -22.73 -8.95 -45.30
CA CYS A 783 -22.57 -8.02 -46.43
C CYS A 783 -21.19 -8.17 -47.08
N GLU A 784 -21.14 -8.37 -48.40
CA GLU A 784 -19.88 -8.49 -49.18
C GLU A 784 -18.94 -7.28 -49.06
N THR A 785 -19.47 -6.10 -48.73
CA THR A 785 -18.66 -4.86 -48.62
C THR A 785 -18.05 -4.67 -47.25
N CYS A 786 -18.82 -4.90 -46.18
CA CYS A 786 -18.37 -4.61 -44.81
C CYS A 786 -18.22 -5.84 -43.92
N ASN A 787 -18.46 -7.04 -44.47
CA ASN A 787 -18.45 -8.34 -43.79
C ASN A 787 -19.29 -8.39 -42.51
N GLU A 788 -20.27 -7.50 -42.39
CA GLU A 788 -21.14 -7.44 -41.20
C GLU A 788 -22.38 -8.30 -41.44
N MET A 789 -22.75 -9.08 -40.42
CA MET A 789 -23.97 -9.88 -40.45
C MET A 789 -25.20 -8.99 -40.60
N LEU A 790 -26.06 -9.37 -41.53
CA LEU A 790 -27.31 -8.69 -41.82
C LEU A 790 -28.24 -8.68 -40.60
N PHE A 791 -28.92 -7.57 -40.39
CA PHE A 791 -29.82 -7.38 -39.25
C PHE A 791 -31.12 -6.69 -39.66
N VAL A 792 -32.16 -6.90 -38.86
CA VAL A 792 -33.48 -6.31 -39.06
C VAL A 792 -33.61 -5.01 -38.28
N VAL A 793 -34.26 -4.01 -38.89
CA VAL A 793 -34.60 -2.72 -38.27
C VAL A 793 -36.11 -2.48 -38.40
N PRO A 794 -36.77 -1.86 -37.39
CA PRO A 794 -36.30 -1.60 -36.03
C PRO A 794 -36.09 -2.89 -35.22
N ASP A 795 -35.29 -2.76 -34.16
CA ASP A 795 -34.94 -3.85 -33.24
C ASP A 795 -36.17 -4.47 -32.56
N ARG A 796 -37.22 -3.67 -32.32
CA ARG A 796 -38.51 -4.12 -31.78
C ARG A 796 -39.67 -3.61 -32.64
N GLY A 797 -40.79 -4.34 -32.62
CA GLY A 797 -41.97 -3.99 -33.41
C GLY A 797 -41.97 -4.60 -34.82
N LYS A 798 -42.65 -3.95 -35.78
CA LYS A 798 -42.75 -4.45 -37.16
C LYS A 798 -41.35 -4.47 -37.80
N LYS A 799 -41.03 -5.51 -38.58
CA LYS A 799 -39.75 -5.60 -39.31
C LYS A 799 -39.85 -4.74 -40.58
N GLU A 800 -39.09 -3.66 -40.67
CA GLU A 800 -39.20 -2.67 -41.74
C GLU A 800 -38.12 -2.80 -42.81
N ALA A 801 -36.89 -3.14 -42.43
CA ALA A 801 -35.78 -3.31 -43.36
C ALA A 801 -34.80 -4.40 -42.91
N LEU A 802 -34.15 -5.05 -43.88
CA LEU A 802 -32.98 -5.91 -43.69
C LEU A 802 -31.73 -5.15 -44.16
N ARG A 803 -30.79 -4.89 -43.24
CA ARG A 803 -29.68 -3.96 -43.47
C ARG A 803 -28.34 -4.52 -43.02
N CYS A 804 -27.27 -3.89 -43.48
CA CYS A 804 -25.93 -4.00 -42.91
C CYS A 804 -25.47 -2.65 -42.33
N GLY A 805 -24.40 -2.63 -41.54
CA GLY A 805 -23.92 -1.43 -40.87
C GLY A 805 -23.30 -0.38 -41.79
N CYS A 806 -22.82 -0.76 -42.98
CA CYS A 806 -22.28 0.20 -43.96
C CYS A 806 -23.34 0.78 -44.93
N GLY A 807 -24.56 0.25 -44.91
CA GLY A 807 -25.66 0.69 -45.78
C GLY A 807 -25.61 0.15 -47.23
N ALA A 808 -24.55 -0.52 -47.66
CA ALA A 808 -24.45 -1.10 -49.01
C ALA A 808 -25.48 -2.23 -49.26
N PHE A 809 -25.86 -2.93 -48.21
CA PHE A 809 -27.01 -3.83 -48.15
C PHE A 809 -28.14 -3.16 -47.36
N ASN A 810 -29.24 -2.85 -48.04
CA ASN A 810 -30.43 -2.24 -47.45
C ASN A 810 -31.67 -2.62 -48.27
N PHE A 811 -32.43 -3.60 -47.78
CA PHE A 811 -33.66 -4.05 -48.42
C PHE A 811 -34.87 -3.69 -47.59
N ASN A 812 -35.82 -2.98 -48.21
CA ASN A 812 -37.11 -2.67 -47.62
C ASN A 812 -37.95 -3.95 -47.47
N LEU A 813 -38.60 -4.12 -46.32
CA LEU A 813 -39.49 -5.25 -46.03
C LEU A 813 -40.98 -4.84 -46.04
N LEU A 814 -41.28 -3.55 -46.22
CA LEU A 814 -42.63 -3.01 -46.29
C LEU A 814 -43.12 -2.90 -47.74
N GLN A 815 -44.33 -3.39 -48.00
CA GLN A 815 -44.95 -3.26 -49.31
C GLN A 815 -45.51 -1.85 -49.52
N LYS A 816 -45.71 -1.46 -50.78
CA LYS A 816 -46.33 -0.19 -51.12
C LYS A 816 -47.77 -0.16 -50.58
N GLY A 817 -48.01 0.69 -49.57
CA GLY A 817 -49.32 0.85 -48.90
C GLY A 817 -49.50 0.05 -47.60
N SER A 818 -48.45 -0.58 -47.05
CA SER A 818 -48.50 -1.40 -45.83
C SER A 818 -47.97 -0.74 -44.57
#